data_AF-A0A6P0Y974-F1
#
_entry.id   AF-A0A6P0Y974-F1
#
_cell.length_a   1.000
_cell.length_b   1.000
_cell.length_c   1.000
_cell.angle_alpha   90.00
_cell.angle_beta   90.00
_cell.angle_gamma   90.00
#
_symmetry.space_group_name_H-M   'P 1'
#
loop_
_entity.id
_entity.type
_entity.pdbx_description
1 polymer ?
#
loop_
_entity_poly.entity_id
_entity_poly.type
_entity_poly.pdbx_seq_one_letter_code
_entity_poly.pdbx_strand_id
1 'polypeptide(L)'
;MTDKFKSFIALAKQRYRITLTSVEQKLLKAIVKGEVADYQVKSPELNLLKEGLDLELLKEQLKQLEDVEKLEDLEDLGLEKLKELEKLEHPEQLKQLLAAIAKEKEINNPATAESWGEKRILSAKFIELLCTDVEAFKYFTNHGLKVCGAKISGELNLEFVKFESLLYFTECVFTEKIILKGAKVEEVKFDGSHVVGIDAELIEVRGNLYLHNDFQSKGEVNLSGATIGGQVDCIKSHFSNPEEDALIAEKMEVKSSVFLREGFKAEGRVSLSGATIGDQLDCSDGHFSNPEGDALFTQGIEVKDSVFLREGFEAEGRVILSGATIGLLDCSDGHFSNPEGDALLAESIEVKTDVFLRESFKAEGRVSLSEATIGGQLDCSDGHFSNPGKDALNIQNIEVKGSVFLGNDFKAEGRVILLEANIGGQLNCSDGHFSNPGKDAVIAESIEVKASVFLSNCFKAEGLVNLSGAIIGDKLVCIMGHFSNPKGYALFAENIEVKGSVFLRESFKAEGLVNLSGATIGGQLSCNGGHFSNQQGYALVAQNIEVKSNVFLSDDFKAEGEVILSGAIIGGVLSCIKGHFSNKEGYALNAQNIEVKGSVFLRESFKAEGRVSLSGATIGGELDCRQGHFSNKGKYALIANNIEVKESVFLSNDFKAEGEVSLSGANIGGKLFCRKGHFSNPEKYALDAQNIEVKTNISLTNGFKAEGKVDLTAANIKGNLDCTQGNFSNEKGNVLSAEGINVDGDILLDKGTFEGNIYLVSARVDDTLSMVKIKQEKVTFPLYLRLLYPFIKNIKNNPIASLLQKENQRIETHYMKIDLQFARIGRLRDDEESWPQKNNINLDGFIYQKLGTDDNIKVLKDAKTRLKWLRLQPEFFPQTYEQLAEVLKKEGDPDAATEILIHKERDIRPKLNRLSKFWNYFLDITIAYGYKPTKALVWSSIFISIGWTSFALGHYNCSNSISNNKCLFSPASEISPYTEEPNNKTIDIDYPEFNFWLYSLDTFIPIVDLHQQTYWLPNSQKGKEIPLILFKVKAGRLLRWYLWVHIIFGWILTSLWVAGFSGLVRG
;
A
#
# COMPACT_ATOMS: atom_id res chain seq x y z
N MET A 1 -48.86 -16.60 -4.23
CA MET A 1 -47.50 -16.82 -3.67
C MET A 1 -47.17 -15.79 -2.58
N THR A 2 -47.60 -14.54 -2.74
CA THR A 2 -47.43 -13.43 -1.78
C THR A 2 -48.11 -13.66 -0.42
N ASP A 3 -49.30 -14.26 -0.37
CA ASP A 3 -49.97 -14.57 0.91
C ASP A 3 -49.40 -15.81 1.62
N LYS A 4 -48.77 -16.73 0.87
CA LYS A 4 -47.97 -17.83 1.42
C LYS A 4 -46.60 -17.35 1.94
N PHE A 5 -46.02 -16.31 1.33
CA PHE A 5 -44.78 -15.68 1.79
C PHE A 5 -45.00 -14.81 3.04
N LYS A 6 -46.14 -14.09 3.12
CA LYS A 6 -46.57 -13.38 4.35
C LYS A 6 -46.86 -14.35 5.52
N SER A 7 -47.48 -15.50 5.25
CA SER A 7 -47.71 -16.54 6.26
C SER A 7 -46.42 -17.19 6.76
N PHE A 8 -45.43 -17.38 5.89
CA PHE A 8 -44.10 -17.88 6.25
C PHE A 8 -43.32 -16.90 7.16
N ILE A 9 -43.40 -15.60 6.88
CA ILE A 9 -42.83 -14.53 7.74
C ILE A 9 -43.56 -14.45 9.09
N ALA A 10 -44.88 -14.66 9.13
CA ALA A 10 -45.66 -14.66 10.36
C ALA A 10 -45.29 -15.85 11.27
N LEU A 11 -45.11 -17.05 10.70
CA LEU A 11 -44.68 -18.25 11.43
C LEU A 11 -43.23 -18.16 11.93
N ALA A 12 -42.33 -17.58 11.12
CA ALA A 12 -40.93 -17.34 11.50
C ALA A 12 -40.80 -16.33 12.66
N LYS A 13 -41.67 -15.30 12.70
CA LYS A 13 -41.73 -14.30 13.77
C LYS A 13 -42.28 -14.85 15.09
N GLN A 14 -43.26 -15.75 15.04
CA GLN A 14 -43.92 -16.27 16.25
C GLN A 14 -43.11 -17.36 16.98
N ARG A 15 -42.24 -18.10 16.27
CA ARG A 15 -41.51 -19.25 16.85
C ARG A 15 -39.99 -19.09 17.00
N TYR A 16 -39.34 -18.16 16.27
CA TYR A 16 -37.87 -18.02 16.28
C TYR A 16 -37.32 -16.60 16.45
N ARG A 17 -38.15 -15.57 16.71
CA ARG A 17 -37.74 -14.17 17.00
C ARG A 17 -36.57 -13.65 16.13
N ILE A 18 -36.72 -13.69 14.81
CA ILE A 18 -35.77 -13.07 13.87
C ILE A 18 -36.20 -11.62 13.59
N THR A 19 -35.27 -10.68 13.73
CA THR A 19 -35.45 -9.24 13.46
C THR A 19 -34.76 -8.90 12.14
N LEU A 20 -35.53 -8.49 11.12
CA LEU A 20 -35.01 -7.93 9.86
C LEU A 20 -34.55 -6.49 10.08
N THR A 21 -33.42 -6.10 9.50
CA THR A 21 -32.89 -4.74 9.63
C THR A 21 -33.65 -3.75 8.74
N SER A 22 -33.60 -2.46 9.09
CA SER A 22 -34.38 -1.42 8.41
C SER A 22 -33.94 -1.10 6.97
N VAL A 23 -32.82 -1.66 6.51
CA VAL A 23 -32.31 -1.49 5.14
C VAL A 23 -32.95 -2.50 4.18
N GLU A 24 -33.12 -3.74 4.63
CA GLU A 24 -33.80 -4.81 3.88
C GLU A 24 -35.30 -4.54 3.71
N GLN A 25 -35.90 -3.80 4.65
CA GLN A 25 -37.27 -3.29 4.56
C GLN A 25 -37.41 -2.06 3.63
N LYS A 26 -36.32 -1.33 3.38
CA LYS A 26 -36.30 -0.14 2.52
C LYS A 26 -36.07 -0.50 1.05
N LEU A 27 -35.21 -1.48 0.74
CA LEU A 27 -35.10 -2.02 -0.62
C LEU A 27 -36.40 -2.71 -1.09
N LEU A 28 -37.11 -3.36 -0.16
CA LEU A 28 -38.42 -3.97 -0.44
C LEU A 28 -39.55 -2.97 -0.73
N LYS A 29 -39.40 -1.71 -0.32
CA LYS A 29 -40.43 -0.66 -0.49
C LYS A 29 -40.21 0.18 -1.74
N ALA A 30 -38.95 0.35 -2.16
CA ALA A 30 -38.60 1.09 -3.37
C ALA A 30 -38.80 0.26 -4.66
N ILE A 31 -38.69 -1.07 -4.57
CA ILE A 31 -38.92 -1.99 -5.70
C ILE A 31 -40.43 -2.26 -5.93
N VAL A 32 -41.29 -1.90 -4.97
CA VAL A 32 -42.74 -2.15 -5.02
C VAL A 32 -43.56 -0.95 -5.56
N LYS A 33 -42.95 0.22 -5.77
CA LYS A 33 -43.71 1.45 -6.10
C LYS A 33 -43.01 2.37 -7.10
N GLY A 34 -42.70 1.86 -8.29
CA GLY A 34 -42.20 2.70 -9.39
C GLY A 34 -43.07 3.94 -9.67
N GLU A 35 -42.43 4.97 -10.22
CA GLU A 35 -42.96 6.21 -10.89
C GLU A 35 -43.29 7.43 -9.98
N VAL A 36 -43.16 8.73 -10.34
CA VAL A 36 -42.56 9.55 -11.44
C VAL A 36 -42.66 11.05 -11.02
N ALA A 37 -41.65 11.85 -11.41
CA ALA A 37 -41.54 13.29 -11.80
C ALA A 37 -42.16 14.53 -11.10
N ASP A 38 -41.33 15.59 -11.13
CA ASP A 38 -41.49 17.03 -11.47
C ASP A 38 -42.60 17.92 -10.86
N TYR A 39 -42.23 19.13 -10.40
CA TYR A 39 -42.33 20.39 -11.17
C TYR A 39 -41.80 21.63 -10.40
N GLN A 40 -41.42 22.65 -11.18
CA GLN A 40 -40.71 23.92 -10.85
C GLN A 40 -41.57 25.04 -10.20
N VAL A 41 -40.94 26.18 -9.80
CA VAL A 41 -41.05 27.52 -10.48
C VAL A 41 -40.42 28.70 -9.66
N LYS A 42 -39.47 29.41 -10.30
CA LYS A 42 -39.13 30.86 -10.44
C LYS A 42 -39.19 31.87 -9.25
N SER A 43 -38.08 32.56 -8.92
CA SER A 43 -37.64 33.95 -9.33
C SER A 43 -38.11 35.06 -8.37
N PRO A 44 -37.64 36.33 -8.37
CA PRO A 44 -36.52 37.02 -9.04
C PRO A 44 -35.69 37.91 -8.07
N GLU A 45 -34.63 38.61 -8.52
CA GLU A 45 -34.42 40.06 -8.29
C GLU A 45 -33.05 40.55 -8.81
N LEU A 46 -33.07 41.82 -9.19
CA LEU A 46 -32.17 42.56 -10.06
C LEU A 46 -31.08 43.33 -9.31
N ASN A 47 -30.06 43.73 -10.08
CA ASN A 47 -29.54 45.10 -10.26
C ASN A 47 -28.22 45.57 -9.62
N LEU A 48 -27.39 46.08 -10.55
CA LEU A 48 -26.66 47.37 -10.59
C LEU A 48 -25.29 47.51 -9.88
N LEU A 49 -24.25 47.52 -10.73
CA LEU A 49 -23.34 48.65 -11.04
C LEU A 49 -23.04 49.70 -9.95
N LYS A 50 -21.75 50.04 -9.76
CA LYS A 50 -21.26 51.38 -9.37
C LYS A 50 -19.74 51.60 -9.63
N GLU A 51 -19.47 52.52 -10.56
CA GLU A 51 -18.42 53.55 -10.79
C GLU A 51 -17.26 53.74 -9.76
N GLY A 52 -16.08 54.33 -10.07
CA GLY A 52 -15.58 55.03 -11.27
C GLY A 52 -14.27 55.83 -10.99
N LEU A 53 -13.46 56.03 -12.03
CA LEU A 53 -12.48 57.11 -12.18
C LEU A 53 -12.61 57.60 -13.64
N ASP A 54 -12.85 58.89 -13.85
CA ASP A 54 -13.56 59.38 -15.03
C ASP A 54 -12.63 59.80 -16.19
N LEU A 55 -12.24 58.79 -16.96
CA LEU A 55 -11.66 58.91 -18.31
C LEU A 55 -12.72 59.30 -19.37
N GLU A 56 -14.01 59.29 -19.03
CA GLU A 56 -15.07 59.71 -19.93
C GLU A 56 -15.19 61.22 -19.99
N LEU A 57 -14.90 61.98 -18.92
CA LEU A 57 -14.99 63.44 -18.96
C LEU A 57 -14.05 64.08 -20.01
N LEU A 58 -12.87 63.49 -20.21
CA LEU A 58 -11.91 63.93 -21.24
C LEU A 58 -12.35 63.50 -22.66
N LYS A 59 -12.94 62.30 -22.78
CA LYS A 59 -13.50 61.78 -24.04
C LYS A 59 -14.83 62.44 -24.42
N GLU A 60 -15.60 62.93 -23.46
CA GLU A 60 -16.87 63.64 -23.64
C GLU A 60 -16.63 65.03 -24.24
N GLN A 61 -15.60 65.74 -23.80
CA GLN A 61 -15.23 67.03 -24.37
C GLN A 61 -14.77 66.90 -25.83
N LEU A 62 -14.09 65.81 -26.19
CA LEU A 62 -13.70 65.50 -27.57
C LEU A 62 -14.87 64.93 -28.41
N LYS A 63 -15.80 64.15 -27.81
CA LYS A 63 -17.02 63.63 -28.46
C LYS A 63 -17.98 64.73 -28.92
N GLN A 64 -18.00 65.89 -28.26
CA GLN A 64 -18.86 67.02 -28.66
C GLN A 64 -18.49 67.63 -30.02
N LEU A 65 -17.36 67.23 -30.63
CA LEU A 65 -16.86 67.79 -31.88
C LEU A 65 -17.02 66.89 -33.12
N GLU A 66 -17.59 65.68 -32.99
CA GLU A 66 -17.93 64.75 -34.09
C GLU A 66 -16.76 64.29 -35.00
N ASP A 67 -15.52 64.20 -34.51
CA ASP A 67 -14.39 63.59 -35.26
C ASP A 67 -13.51 62.75 -34.31
N VAL A 68 -13.81 61.46 -34.16
CA VAL A 68 -13.20 60.57 -33.13
C VAL A 68 -12.07 59.68 -33.68
N GLU A 69 -11.76 59.72 -34.98
CA GLU A 69 -10.74 58.84 -35.60
C GLU A 69 -9.28 59.34 -35.51
N LYS A 70 -8.98 60.51 -34.90
CA LYS A 70 -7.62 61.11 -34.90
C LYS A 70 -6.94 61.17 -33.53
N LEU A 71 -7.19 60.20 -32.66
CA LEU A 71 -6.62 60.19 -31.29
C LEU A 71 -5.14 59.74 -31.23
N GLU A 72 -4.64 59.01 -32.24
CA GLU A 72 -3.23 58.59 -32.32
C GLU A 72 -2.26 59.77 -32.56
N ASP A 73 -2.74 60.89 -33.13
CA ASP A 73 -1.92 62.07 -33.42
C ASP A 73 -1.61 62.93 -32.16
N LEU A 74 -2.26 62.70 -31.02
CA LEU A 74 -2.10 63.51 -29.80
C LEU A 74 -0.92 63.07 -28.90
N GLU A 75 -0.46 61.83 -29.04
CA GLU A 75 0.64 61.27 -28.24
C GLU A 75 2.01 61.83 -28.66
N ASP A 76 2.14 62.23 -29.93
CA ASP A 76 3.35 62.88 -30.48
C ASP A 76 3.43 64.39 -30.16
N LEU A 77 2.43 64.97 -29.48
CA LEU A 77 2.48 66.37 -29.03
C LEU A 77 3.18 66.48 -27.67
N GLY A 78 4.36 67.11 -27.66
CA GLY A 78 5.10 67.38 -26.43
C GLY A 78 4.27 68.06 -25.33
N LEU A 79 4.62 67.75 -24.07
CA LEU A 79 3.96 68.16 -22.83
C LEU A 79 3.59 69.66 -22.70
N GLU A 80 4.26 70.55 -23.43
CA GLU A 80 3.92 71.98 -23.46
C GLU A 80 2.66 72.27 -24.29
N LYS A 81 2.47 71.60 -25.43
CA LYS A 81 1.27 71.74 -26.26
C LYS A 81 0.05 71.03 -25.65
N LEU A 82 0.26 69.90 -24.97
CA LEU A 82 -0.80 69.22 -24.20
C LEU A 82 -1.32 70.09 -23.04
N LYS A 83 -0.45 70.88 -22.38
CA LYS A 83 -0.84 71.87 -21.36
C LYS A 83 -1.49 73.13 -21.92
N GLU A 84 -1.32 73.44 -23.21
CA GLU A 84 -2.08 74.48 -23.91
C GLU A 84 -3.49 73.99 -24.27
N LEU A 85 -3.61 72.72 -24.69
CA LEU A 85 -4.89 72.07 -25.01
C LEU A 85 -5.82 71.99 -23.78
N GLU A 86 -5.27 71.73 -22.59
CA GLU A 86 -6.02 71.67 -21.33
C GLU A 86 -6.55 73.04 -20.84
N LYS A 87 -6.04 74.15 -21.41
CA LYS A 87 -6.40 75.53 -21.02
C LYS A 87 -7.40 76.20 -21.98
N LEU A 88 -7.76 75.54 -23.07
CA LEU A 88 -8.67 76.07 -24.08
C LEU A 88 -10.12 75.72 -23.73
N GLU A 89 -10.88 76.71 -23.22
CA GLU A 89 -12.27 76.53 -22.76
C GLU A 89 -13.31 76.47 -23.90
N HIS A 90 -12.90 76.61 -25.17
CA HIS A 90 -13.81 76.74 -26.31
C HIS A 90 -13.52 75.74 -27.47
N PRO A 91 -14.51 74.88 -27.84
CA PRO A 91 -14.34 73.80 -28.82
C PRO A 91 -13.92 74.24 -30.24
N GLU A 92 -14.26 75.45 -30.67
CA GLU A 92 -13.95 75.96 -32.02
C GLU A 92 -12.47 76.34 -32.21
N GLN A 93 -11.80 76.77 -31.14
CA GLN A 93 -10.36 77.08 -31.19
C GLN A 93 -9.52 75.80 -31.26
N LEU A 94 -9.97 74.75 -30.56
CA LEU A 94 -9.41 73.40 -30.64
C LEU A 94 -9.54 72.84 -32.07
N LYS A 95 -10.72 73.01 -32.70
CA LYS A 95 -10.98 72.61 -34.09
C LYS A 95 -10.09 73.33 -35.11
N GLN A 96 -9.90 74.65 -34.99
CA GLN A 96 -9.05 75.41 -35.93
C GLN A 96 -7.58 75.00 -35.87
N LEU A 97 -7.04 74.77 -34.68
CA LEU A 97 -5.64 74.36 -34.50
C LEU A 97 -5.41 72.94 -35.04
N LEU A 98 -6.30 71.99 -34.72
CA LEU A 98 -6.27 70.63 -35.26
C LEU A 98 -6.47 70.60 -36.78
N ALA A 99 -7.37 71.44 -37.33
CA ALA A 99 -7.60 71.52 -38.78
C ALA A 99 -6.42 72.16 -39.54
N ALA A 100 -5.71 73.13 -38.95
CA ALA A 100 -4.51 73.71 -39.54
C ALA A 100 -3.36 72.69 -39.60
N ILE A 101 -3.15 71.95 -38.51
CA ILE A 101 -2.14 70.87 -38.41
C ILE A 101 -2.46 69.73 -39.38
N ALA A 102 -3.72 69.31 -39.47
CA ALA A 102 -4.16 68.26 -40.40
C ALA A 102 -4.01 68.67 -41.89
N LYS A 103 -4.22 69.96 -42.22
CA LYS A 103 -4.17 70.47 -43.60
C LYS A 103 -2.74 70.61 -44.15
N GLU A 104 -1.75 70.90 -43.29
CA GLU A 104 -0.33 70.86 -43.69
C GLU A 104 0.14 69.42 -43.96
N LYS A 105 -0.23 68.45 -43.10
CA LYS A 105 0.08 67.01 -43.25
C LYS A 105 -0.53 66.42 -44.54
N GLU A 106 -1.72 66.85 -44.95
CA GLU A 106 -2.35 66.42 -46.21
C GLU A 106 -1.66 66.96 -47.48
N ILE A 107 -1.12 68.19 -47.47
CA ILE A 107 -0.57 68.85 -48.67
C ILE A 107 0.78 68.26 -49.11
N ASN A 108 1.57 67.75 -48.17
CA ASN A 108 2.88 67.16 -48.44
C ASN A 108 2.85 65.63 -48.40
N ASN A 109 1.70 64.99 -48.25
CA ASN A 109 1.59 63.53 -48.18
C ASN A 109 2.14 62.84 -49.45
N PRO A 110 3.24 62.07 -49.35
CA PRO A 110 3.87 61.40 -50.49
C PRO A 110 2.99 60.37 -51.20
N ALA A 111 1.97 59.82 -50.53
CA ALA A 111 0.96 58.96 -51.17
C ALA A 111 0.17 59.67 -52.27
N THR A 112 0.10 61.01 -52.23
CA THR A 112 -0.57 61.85 -53.24
C THR A 112 0.37 62.43 -54.30
N ALA A 113 1.65 62.03 -54.32
CA ALA A 113 2.69 62.68 -55.12
C ALA A 113 2.50 62.61 -56.64
N GLU A 114 1.65 61.73 -57.15
CA GLU A 114 1.25 61.73 -58.57
C GLU A 114 0.54 63.03 -58.98
N SER A 115 -0.14 63.69 -58.03
CA SER A 115 -0.84 64.95 -58.24
C SER A 115 0.03 66.20 -58.07
N TRP A 116 1.29 66.05 -57.65
CA TRP A 116 2.18 67.17 -57.41
C TRP A 116 2.63 67.82 -58.73
N GLY A 117 2.52 69.15 -58.82
CA GLY A 117 2.91 69.91 -60.01
C GLY A 117 4.43 70.03 -60.20
N GLU A 118 4.87 70.44 -61.40
CA GLU A 118 6.29 70.51 -61.82
C GLU A 118 7.20 71.32 -60.88
N LYS A 119 6.66 72.28 -60.12
CA LYS A 119 7.42 73.10 -59.15
C LYS A 119 7.97 72.30 -57.95
N ARG A 120 7.48 71.08 -57.73
CA ARG A 120 7.94 70.17 -56.66
C ARG A 120 8.93 69.13 -57.15
N ILE A 121 9.33 69.16 -58.42
CA ILE A 121 10.26 68.19 -58.99
C ILE A 121 11.70 68.71 -58.87
N LEU A 122 12.57 67.95 -58.19
CA LEU A 122 14.01 68.22 -58.11
C LEU A 122 14.77 67.10 -58.83
N SER A 123 15.77 67.45 -59.63
CA SER A 123 16.63 66.45 -60.27
C SER A 123 17.61 65.87 -59.27
N ALA A 124 17.75 64.54 -59.21
CA ALA A 124 18.75 63.87 -58.40
C ALA A 124 20.18 64.32 -58.74
N LYS A 125 20.45 64.61 -60.03
CA LYS A 125 21.78 65.10 -60.47
C LYS A 125 22.12 66.49 -59.90
N PHE A 126 21.11 67.31 -59.65
CA PHE A 126 21.31 68.60 -58.98
C PHE A 126 21.70 68.41 -57.51
N ILE A 127 21.06 67.46 -56.82
CA ILE A 127 21.39 67.10 -55.44
C ILE A 127 22.79 66.50 -55.36
N GLU A 128 23.14 65.58 -56.27
CA GLU A 128 24.49 65.02 -56.38
C GLU A 128 25.55 66.12 -56.55
N LEU A 129 25.29 67.11 -57.41
CA LEU A 129 26.20 68.25 -57.59
C LEU A 129 26.37 69.05 -56.30
N LEU A 130 25.29 69.31 -55.54
CA LEU A 130 25.39 70.01 -54.26
C LEU A 130 26.29 69.24 -53.28
N CYS A 131 26.15 67.92 -53.21
CA CYS A 131 26.91 67.08 -52.28
C CYS A 131 28.38 66.84 -52.68
N THR A 132 28.74 67.03 -53.97
CA THR A 132 30.07 66.69 -54.51
C THR A 132 30.92 67.92 -54.88
N ASP A 133 30.30 69.06 -55.20
CA ASP A 133 31.00 70.28 -55.58
C ASP A 133 31.49 71.06 -54.35
N VAL A 134 32.81 71.18 -54.23
CA VAL A 134 33.49 71.87 -53.13
C VAL A 134 33.10 73.35 -53.03
N GLU A 135 32.75 74.02 -54.13
CA GLU A 135 32.29 75.41 -54.10
C GLU A 135 30.83 75.52 -53.68
N ALA A 136 29.97 74.56 -54.08
CA ALA A 136 28.57 74.52 -53.64
C ALA A 136 28.49 74.25 -52.13
N PHE A 137 29.29 73.30 -51.63
CA PHE A 137 29.31 72.88 -50.23
C PHE A 137 29.60 74.01 -49.23
N LYS A 138 30.34 75.07 -49.64
CA LYS A 138 30.63 76.25 -48.78
C LYS A 138 29.39 77.05 -48.37
N TYR A 139 28.30 76.98 -49.14
CA TYR A 139 27.12 77.81 -48.91
C TYR A 139 26.16 77.21 -47.88
N PHE A 140 26.27 75.92 -47.56
CA PHE A 140 25.32 75.23 -46.66
C PHE A 140 25.98 74.25 -45.68
N THR A 141 27.30 74.28 -45.55
CA THR A 141 28.13 73.38 -44.71
C THR A 141 27.64 73.25 -43.26
N ASN A 142 27.17 74.35 -42.67
CA ASN A 142 26.73 74.39 -41.27
C ASN A 142 25.24 74.04 -41.06
N HIS A 143 24.44 73.99 -42.13
CA HIS A 143 22.99 73.76 -42.06
C HIS A 143 22.56 72.42 -42.70
N GLY A 144 23.45 71.81 -43.49
CA GLY A 144 23.18 70.61 -44.26
C GLY A 144 22.28 70.85 -45.47
N LEU A 145 21.97 69.77 -46.17
CA LEU A 145 21.00 69.73 -47.24
C LEU A 145 19.67 69.22 -46.68
N LYS A 146 18.64 70.07 -46.69
CA LYS A 146 17.29 69.74 -46.20
C LYS A 146 16.26 69.97 -47.30
N VAL A 147 15.56 68.92 -47.69
CA VAL A 147 14.53 68.95 -48.74
C VAL A 147 13.22 68.42 -48.15
N CYS A 148 12.12 69.13 -48.38
CA CYS A 148 10.81 68.78 -47.83
C CYS A 148 9.72 68.83 -48.92
N GLY A 149 8.85 67.82 -48.99
CA GLY A 149 7.67 67.82 -49.87
C GLY A 149 7.99 67.81 -51.37
N ALA A 150 9.10 67.17 -51.78
CA ALA A 150 9.60 67.20 -53.15
C ALA A 150 9.63 65.81 -53.81
N LYS A 151 9.40 65.76 -55.12
CA LYS A 151 9.60 64.59 -55.96
C LYS A 151 11.00 64.63 -56.57
N ILE A 152 11.88 63.72 -56.14
CA ILE A 152 13.25 63.59 -56.62
C ILE A 152 13.26 62.68 -57.84
N SER A 153 13.59 63.25 -59.01
CA SER A 153 13.60 62.56 -60.29
C SER A 153 15.01 62.14 -60.70
N GLY A 154 15.17 60.84 -60.99
CA GLY A 154 16.44 60.19 -61.33
C GLY A 154 17.12 59.50 -60.13
N GLU A 155 18.17 58.73 -60.41
CA GLU A 155 18.99 58.05 -59.39
C GLU A 155 19.86 59.05 -58.63
N LEU A 156 19.77 59.07 -57.29
CA LEU A 156 20.65 59.86 -56.44
C LEU A 156 21.85 59.01 -56.05
N ASN A 157 23.00 59.26 -56.69
CA ASN A 157 24.23 58.51 -56.46
C ASN A 157 25.27 59.36 -55.72
N LEU A 158 25.55 59.02 -54.47
CA LEU A 158 26.56 59.61 -53.59
C LEU A 158 27.62 58.56 -53.17
N GLU A 159 27.88 57.57 -54.02
CA GLU A 159 28.83 56.49 -53.74
C GLU A 159 30.22 57.06 -53.40
N PHE A 160 30.78 56.64 -52.26
CA PHE A 160 32.06 57.07 -51.67
C PHE A 160 32.21 58.59 -51.44
N VAL A 161 31.11 59.35 -51.45
CA VAL A 161 31.13 60.79 -51.20
C VAL A 161 31.36 61.08 -49.71
N LYS A 162 32.24 62.05 -49.42
CA LYS A 162 32.43 62.58 -48.06
C LYS A 162 31.61 63.86 -47.90
N PHE A 163 30.43 63.74 -47.32
CA PHE A 163 29.49 64.82 -47.08
C PHE A 163 29.35 65.08 -45.57
N GLU A 164 30.28 65.82 -44.98
CA GLU A 164 30.38 66.05 -43.52
C GLU A 164 29.32 67.07 -43.01
N SER A 165 28.05 66.87 -43.35
CA SER A 165 26.92 67.69 -42.88
C SER A 165 25.61 66.88 -42.85
N LEU A 166 24.48 67.52 -42.53
CA LEU A 166 23.17 66.87 -42.42
C LEU A 166 22.56 66.61 -43.80
N LEU A 167 22.01 65.42 -44.05
CA LEU A 167 21.34 65.05 -45.29
C LEU A 167 19.89 64.64 -44.98
N TYR A 168 18.95 65.57 -45.11
CA TYR A 168 17.55 65.38 -44.75
C TYR A 168 16.61 65.49 -45.95
N PHE A 169 15.75 64.48 -46.09
CA PHE A 169 14.62 64.43 -46.99
C PHE A 169 13.38 64.11 -46.16
N THR A 170 12.42 65.02 -46.11
CA THR A 170 11.20 64.85 -45.31
C THR A 170 9.99 64.89 -46.22
N GLU A 171 9.09 63.92 -46.11
CA GLU A 171 7.88 63.84 -46.94
C GLU A 171 8.20 63.94 -48.45
N CYS A 172 9.30 63.31 -48.90
CA CYS A 172 9.75 63.34 -50.29
C CYS A 172 9.40 62.04 -51.03
N VAL A 173 9.41 62.06 -52.37
CA VAL A 173 9.25 60.85 -53.20
C VAL A 173 10.43 60.69 -54.13
N PHE A 174 11.08 59.54 -54.11
CA PHE A 174 12.17 59.20 -55.03
C PHE A 174 11.65 58.28 -56.13
N THR A 175 11.96 58.59 -57.40
CA THR A 175 11.50 57.78 -58.54
C THR A 175 12.38 56.58 -58.85
N GLU A 176 13.61 56.53 -58.30
CA GLU A 176 14.64 55.51 -58.54
C GLU A 176 15.38 55.17 -57.22
N LYS A 177 16.27 54.18 -57.23
CA LYS A 177 17.08 53.77 -56.05
C LYS A 177 18.01 54.92 -55.61
N ILE A 178 18.27 55.00 -54.30
CA ILE A 178 19.26 55.92 -53.72
C ILE A 178 20.55 55.12 -53.47
N ILE A 179 21.70 55.61 -53.93
CA ILE A 179 23.01 54.96 -53.73
C ILE A 179 23.84 55.85 -52.79
N LEU A 180 24.08 55.38 -51.56
CA LEU A 180 24.91 55.99 -50.51
C LEU A 180 26.10 55.11 -50.12
N LYS A 181 26.41 54.08 -50.93
CA LYS A 181 27.44 53.09 -50.63
C LYS A 181 28.80 53.74 -50.33
N GLY A 182 29.38 53.41 -49.18
CA GLY A 182 30.67 53.94 -48.72
C GLY A 182 30.69 55.45 -48.44
N ALA A 183 29.54 56.14 -48.43
CA ALA A 183 29.47 57.56 -48.16
C ALA A 183 29.74 57.88 -46.68
N LYS A 184 30.20 59.10 -46.39
CA LYS A 184 30.41 59.60 -45.02
C LYS A 184 29.52 60.81 -44.76
N VAL A 185 28.65 60.74 -43.75
CA VAL A 185 27.62 61.75 -43.47
C VAL A 185 27.53 62.08 -41.97
N GLU A 186 27.17 63.32 -41.61
CA GLU A 186 26.96 63.65 -40.18
C GLU A 186 25.65 63.02 -39.67
N GLU A 187 24.54 63.19 -40.38
CA GLU A 187 23.25 62.58 -40.03
C GLU A 187 22.39 62.42 -41.30
N VAL A 188 21.62 61.33 -41.38
CA VAL A 188 20.76 61.03 -42.54
C VAL A 188 19.31 60.91 -42.06
N LYS A 189 18.39 61.55 -42.77
CA LYS A 189 16.95 61.57 -42.44
C LYS A 189 16.10 61.41 -43.69
N PHE A 190 15.17 60.47 -43.68
CA PHE A 190 14.19 60.23 -44.75
C PHE A 190 12.73 60.26 -44.26
N ASP A 191 12.45 60.89 -43.12
CA ASP A 191 11.15 60.85 -42.45
C ASP A 191 9.96 61.07 -43.38
N GLY A 192 8.98 60.17 -43.31
CA GLY A 192 7.76 60.22 -44.14
C GLY A 192 7.99 60.15 -45.63
N SER A 193 9.21 59.88 -46.11
CA SER A 193 9.50 59.83 -47.54
C SER A 193 9.22 58.45 -48.12
N HIS A 194 8.83 58.40 -49.40
CA HIS A 194 8.66 57.16 -50.15
C HIS A 194 9.84 56.95 -51.12
N VAL A 195 10.51 55.81 -51.02
CA VAL A 195 11.68 55.45 -51.84
C VAL A 195 11.45 54.14 -52.59
N VAL A 196 12.17 53.96 -53.70
CA VAL A 196 12.21 52.68 -54.42
C VAL A 196 13.13 51.68 -53.70
N GLY A 197 14.21 52.16 -53.10
CA GLY A 197 15.18 51.38 -52.33
C GLY A 197 16.40 52.24 -52.00
N ILE A 198 17.24 51.78 -51.08
CA ILE A 198 18.44 52.49 -50.63
C ILE A 198 19.60 51.50 -50.59
N ASP A 199 20.66 51.74 -51.35
CA ASP A 199 21.94 51.04 -51.22
C ASP A 199 22.91 51.90 -50.41
N ALA A 200 23.00 51.66 -49.12
CA ALA A 200 23.87 52.32 -48.16
C ALA A 200 24.90 51.34 -47.57
N GLU A 201 25.35 50.35 -48.36
CA GLU A 201 26.41 49.42 -47.99
C GLU A 201 27.67 50.19 -47.55
N LEU A 202 28.26 49.84 -46.39
CA LEU A 202 29.47 50.49 -45.84
C LEU A 202 29.33 52.01 -45.57
N ILE A 203 28.12 52.56 -45.45
CA ILE A 203 27.94 53.97 -45.09
C ILE A 203 28.50 54.25 -43.69
N GLU A 204 29.15 55.40 -43.51
CA GLU A 204 29.56 55.92 -42.19
C GLU A 204 28.69 57.14 -41.84
N VAL A 205 27.79 56.99 -40.86
CA VAL A 205 26.98 58.09 -40.31
C VAL A 205 27.48 58.42 -38.92
N ARG A 206 27.91 59.67 -38.68
CA ARG A 206 28.47 60.05 -37.35
C ARG A 206 27.40 60.16 -36.26
N GLY A 207 26.22 60.63 -36.62
CA GLY A 207 25.02 60.75 -35.79
C GLY A 207 24.02 59.64 -36.13
N ASN A 208 22.75 60.01 -36.29
CA ASN A 208 21.63 59.09 -36.42
C ASN A 208 21.25 58.81 -37.88
N LEU A 209 20.59 57.68 -38.11
CA LEU A 209 19.89 57.34 -39.35
C LEU A 209 18.40 57.27 -39.06
N TYR A 210 17.63 58.22 -39.59
CA TYR A 210 16.18 58.31 -39.39
C TYR A 210 15.42 57.88 -40.66
N LEU A 211 14.65 56.82 -40.54
CA LEU A 211 13.73 56.25 -41.52
C LEU A 211 12.33 56.10 -40.87
N HIS A 212 11.85 57.12 -40.15
CA HIS A 212 10.66 57.04 -39.31
C HIS A 212 9.45 57.83 -39.86
N ASN A 213 8.33 57.86 -39.13
CA ASN A 213 7.13 58.66 -39.43
C ASN A 213 6.54 58.43 -40.82
N ASP A 214 6.00 57.25 -41.10
CA ASP A 214 5.42 56.84 -42.38
C ASP A 214 6.42 56.77 -43.54
N PHE A 215 7.71 56.56 -43.25
CA PHE A 215 8.69 56.21 -44.28
C PHE A 215 8.26 54.92 -44.99
N GLN A 216 8.37 54.89 -46.33
CA GLN A 216 8.03 53.70 -47.14
C GLN A 216 9.14 53.35 -48.13
N SER A 217 9.58 52.09 -48.14
CA SER A 217 10.42 51.53 -49.19
C SER A 217 9.68 50.45 -49.97
N LYS A 218 9.72 50.51 -51.31
CA LYS A 218 9.14 49.49 -52.21
C LYS A 218 10.16 48.44 -52.69
N GLY A 219 11.34 48.44 -52.09
CA GLY A 219 12.43 47.54 -52.43
C GLY A 219 13.49 47.55 -51.33
N GLU A 220 14.58 46.84 -51.59
CA GLU A 220 15.67 46.64 -50.64
C GLU A 220 16.25 47.95 -50.05
N VAL A 221 16.38 47.97 -48.73
CA VAL A 221 17.25 48.90 -48.00
C VAL A 221 18.47 48.13 -47.48
N ASN A 222 19.65 48.41 -48.04
CA ASN A 222 20.91 47.76 -47.70
C ASN A 222 21.80 48.68 -46.86
N LEU A 223 22.08 48.29 -45.62
CA LEU A 223 22.96 48.89 -44.62
C LEU A 223 24.11 47.94 -44.23
N SER A 224 24.45 46.97 -45.09
CA SER A 224 25.47 45.98 -44.79
C SER A 224 26.82 46.64 -44.51
N GLY A 225 27.43 46.30 -43.37
CA GLY A 225 28.69 46.88 -42.90
C GLY A 225 28.65 48.38 -42.60
N ALA A 226 27.45 48.98 -42.49
CA ALA A 226 27.30 50.39 -42.12
C ALA A 226 27.82 50.65 -40.70
N THR A 227 28.39 51.83 -40.45
CA THR A 227 28.79 52.31 -39.12
C THR A 227 27.96 53.54 -38.76
N ILE A 228 27.12 53.43 -37.73
CA ILE A 228 26.22 54.49 -37.26
C ILE A 228 26.65 54.91 -35.85
N GLY A 229 27.07 56.16 -35.68
CA GLY A 229 27.57 56.69 -34.42
C GLY A 229 26.48 57.05 -33.40
N GLY A 230 25.23 57.16 -33.83
CA GLY A 230 24.02 57.31 -33.02
C GLY A 230 23.10 56.10 -33.11
N GLN A 231 21.80 56.36 -33.31
CA GLN A 231 20.74 55.33 -33.43
C GLN A 231 20.29 55.13 -34.89
N VAL A 232 19.71 53.96 -35.16
CA VAL A 232 18.91 53.70 -36.37
C VAL A 232 17.44 53.67 -35.94
N ASP A 233 16.63 54.55 -36.50
CA ASP A 233 15.24 54.74 -36.08
C ASP A 233 14.30 54.56 -37.27
N CYS A 234 13.51 53.49 -37.21
CA CYS A 234 12.51 53.12 -38.20
C CYS A 234 11.09 53.09 -37.61
N ILE A 235 10.81 53.90 -36.57
CA ILE A 235 9.49 53.92 -35.93
C ILE A 235 8.39 54.30 -36.94
N LYS A 236 7.24 53.61 -36.89
CA LYS A 236 6.09 53.82 -37.80
C LYS A 236 6.49 53.81 -39.28
N SER A 237 7.27 52.84 -39.74
CA SER A 237 7.74 52.77 -41.14
C SER A 237 7.36 51.45 -41.82
N HIS A 238 7.38 51.42 -43.16
CA HIS A 238 7.00 50.26 -43.97
C HIS A 238 8.05 49.92 -45.02
N PHE A 239 8.61 48.73 -44.94
CA PHE A 239 9.59 48.18 -45.88
C PHE A 239 8.95 47.01 -46.63
N SER A 240 8.74 47.12 -47.94
CA SER A 240 8.11 46.07 -48.73
C SER A 240 9.02 45.61 -49.86
N ASN A 241 9.47 44.36 -49.77
CA ASN A 241 10.16 43.59 -50.80
C ASN A 241 9.84 42.08 -50.62
N PRO A 242 8.57 41.66 -50.82
CA PRO A 242 8.06 40.37 -50.33
C PRO A 242 8.68 39.12 -50.94
N GLU A 243 9.34 39.22 -52.11
CA GLU A 243 10.04 38.07 -52.74
C GLU A 243 11.53 37.99 -52.40
N GLU A 244 12.10 39.00 -51.72
CA GLU A 244 13.52 39.10 -51.38
C GLU A 244 13.74 39.73 -49.98
N ASP A 245 14.84 40.45 -49.77
CA ASP A 245 15.17 41.13 -48.51
C ASP A 245 14.60 42.54 -48.48
N ALA A 246 13.81 42.85 -47.45
CA ALA A 246 13.27 44.19 -47.22
C ALA A 246 14.33 45.12 -46.61
N LEU A 247 15.13 44.58 -45.67
CA LEU A 247 16.19 45.29 -44.97
C LEU A 247 17.39 44.35 -44.75
N ILE A 248 18.55 44.71 -45.31
CA ILE A 248 19.81 43.99 -45.11
C ILE A 248 20.75 44.88 -44.31
N ALA A 249 21.01 44.57 -43.04
CA ALA A 249 21.88 45.31 -42.14
C ALA A 249 22.93 44.36 -41.50
N GLU A 250 23.48 43.47 -42.32
CA GLU A 250 24.47 42.49 -41.89
C GLU A 250 25.78 43.16 -41.48
N LYS A 251 26.33 42.76 -40.33
CA LYS A 251 27.58 43.31 -39.77
C LYS A 251 27.56 44.83 -39.61
N MET A 252 26.37 45.42 -39.47
CA MET A 252 26.21 46.83 -39.13
C MET A 252 26.70 47.08 -37.70
N GLU A 253 27.41 48.17 -37.49
CA GLU A 253 27.83 48.65 -36.17
C GLU A 253 27.03 49.90 -35.80
N VAL A 254 26.22 49.82 -34.74
CA VAL A 254 25.44 50.95 -34.20
C VAL A 254 25.91 51.22 -32.77
N LYS A 255 26.33 52.45 -32.49
CA LYS A 255 26.83 52.81 -31.14
C LYS A 255 25.74 52.91 -30.09
N SER A 256 24.50 53.19 -30.49
CA SER A 256 23.34 53.25 -29.61
C SER A 256 22.31 52.17 -30.01
N SER A 257 21.03 52.52 -30.16
CA SER A 257 19.91 51.61 -30.36
C SER A 257 19.48 51.46 -31.82
N VAL A 258 18.78 50.37 -32.11
CA VAL A 258 18.02 50.17 -33.36
C VAL A 258 16.54 50.04 -32.99
N PHE A 259 15.68 50.87 -33.58
CA PHE A 259 14.24 50.91 -33.31
C PHE A 259 13.43 50.49 -34.54
N LEU A 260 12.78 49.33 -34.46
CA LEU A 260 11.86 48.75 -35.45
C LEU A 260 10.48 48.54 -34.81
N ARG A 261 9.96 49.55 -34.13
CA ARG A 261 8.83 49.46 -33.19
C ARG A 261 7.67 50.39 -33.53
N GLU A 262 6.57 50.27 -32.78
CA GLU A 262 5.40 51.15 -32.83
C GLU A 262 4.89 51.31 -34.27
N GLY A 263 4.26 50.25 -34.82
CA GLY A 263 3.75 50.25 -36.19
C GLY A 263 4.79 50.07 -37.30
N PHE A 264 6.02 49.66 -36.99
CA PHE A 264 6.98 49.18 -37.99
C PHE A 264 6.42 47.96 -38.74
N LYS A 265 6.58 47.92 -40.07
CA LYS A 265 6.13 46.82 -40.93
C LYS A 265 7.21 46.44 -41.94
N ALA A 266 7.55 45.16 -42.02
CA ALA A 266 8.42 44.60 -43.05
C ALA A 266 7.76 43.43 -43.77
N GLU A 267 7.70 43.49 -45.11
CA GLU A 267 7.29 42.39 -45.99
C GLU A 267 8.52 41.94 -46.78
N GLY A 268 9.02 40.73 -46.51
CA GLY A 268 10.35 40.27 -46.92
C GLY A 268 11.29 40.15 -45.72
N ARG A 269 12.46 39.51 -45.89
CA ARG A 269 13.37 39.24 -44.77
C ARG A 269 14.04 40.51 -44.24
N VAL A 270 14.13 40.62 -42.92
CA VAL A 270 14.97 41.61 -42.21
C VAL A 270 16.21 40.91 -41.66
N SER A 271 17.39 41.21 -42.19
CA SER A 271 18.68 40.61 -41.78
C SER A 271 19.51 41.60 -40.97
N LEU A 272 19.91 41.21 -39.76
CA LEU A 272 20.82 41.93 -38.85
C LEU A 272 21.97 41.01 -38.42
N SER A 273 22.31 40.02 -39.26
CA SER A 273 23.28 38.98 -38.90
C SER A 273 24.67 39.56 -38.62
N GLY A 274 25.25 39.16 -37.50
CA GLY A 274 26.56 39.62 -37.05
C GLY A 274 26.65 41.13 -36.78
N ALA A 275 25.52 41.84 -36.67
CA ALA A 275 25.52 43.25 -36.31
C ALA A 275 25.90 43.44 -34.83
N THR A 276 26.47 44.60 -34.51
CA THR A 276 26.81 45.02 -33.14
C THR A 276 26.02 46.26 -32.77
N ILE A 277 25.16 46.16 -31.75
CA ILE A 277 24.29 47.23 -31.27
C ILE A 277 24.73 47.61 -29.84
N GLY A 278 25.04 48.89 -29.66
CA GLY A 278 25.63 49.41 -28.42
C GLY A 278 24.66 49.49 -27.25
N ASP A 279 23.36 49.64 -27.51
CA ASP A 279 22.30 49.66 -26.50
C ASP A 279 21.29 48.52 -26.78
N GLN A 280 20.10 48.85 -27.31
CA GLN A 280 18.99 47.90 -27.50
C GLN A 280 18.57 47.72 -28.97
N LEU A 281 18.06 46.54 -29.30
CA LEU A 281 17.24 46.29 -30.49
C LEU A 281 15.78 46.22 -30.04
N ASP A 282 15.00 47.23 -30.39
CA ASP A 282 13.60 47.32 -29.97
C ASP A 282 12.68 47.15 -31.17
N CYS A 283 11.96 46.01 -31.22
CA CYS A 283 10.96 45.70 -32.22
C CYS A 283 9.54 45.65 -31.64
N SER A 284 9.28 46.29 -30.50
CA SER A 284 7.97 46.23 -29.83
C SER A 284 6.85 46.73 -30.75
N ASP A 285 5.69 46.05 -30.81
CA ASP A 285 4.61 46.38 -31.76
C ASP A 285 5.03 46.42 -33.26
N GLY A 286 6.13 45.73 -33.61
CA GLY A 286 6.60 45.58 -34.98
C GLY A 286 5.99 44.35 -35.67
N HIS A 287 5.69 44.47 -36.98
CA HIS A 287 5.14 43.39 -37.79
C HIS A 287 6.13 42.96 -38.89
N PHE A 288 6.51 41.69 -38.89
CA PHE A 288 7.49 41.12 -39.81
C PHE A 288 6.86 39.95 -40.55
N SER A 289 6.77 40.00 -41.88
CA SER A 289 6.17 38.94 -42.68
C SER A 289 7.13 38.44 -43.76
N ASN A 290 7.49 37.16 -43.66
CA ASN A 290 8.17 36.36 -44.68
C ASN A 290 7.76 34.88 -44.49
N PRO A 291 6.52 34.50 -44.86
CA PRO A 291 5.90 33.25 -44.40
C PRO A 291 6.63 31.97 -44.82
N GLU A 292 7.31 31.98 -45.96
CA GLU A 292 8.05 30.85 -46.53
C GLU A 292 9.54 30.85 -46.12
N GLY A 293 9.98 31.80 -45.29
CA GLY A 293 11.39 32.03 -44.98
C GLY A 293 11.64 32.56 -43.57
N ASP A 294 12.70 33.37 -43.45
CA ASP A 294 13.07 34.01 -42.19
C ASP A 294 12.51 35.44 -42.18
N ALA A 295 11.62 35.75 -41.23
CA ALA A 295 11.06 37.09 -41.08
C ALA A 295 12.10 38.03 -40.44
N LEU A 296 12.81 37.54 -39.42
CA LEU A 296 13.89 38.26 -38.74
C LEU A 296 15.12 37.36 -38.57
N PHE A 297 16.21 37.72 -39.23
CA PHE A 297 17.46 36.97 -39.25
C PHE A 297 18.57 37.71 -38.49
N THR A 298 18.74 37.37 -37.21
CA THR A 298 19.68 38.02 -36.27
C THR A 298 20.79 37.06 -35.81
N GLN A 299 21.19 36.11 -36.65
CA GLN A 299 22.22 35.12 -36.30
C GLN A 299 23.54 35.80 -35.91
N GLY A 300 24.08 35.44 -34.74
CA GLY A 300 25.34 35.96 -34.22
C GLY A 300 25.33 37.47 -33.88
N ILE A 301 24.16 38.07 -33.68
CA ILE A 301 24.07 39.48 -33.29
C ILE A 301 24.66 39.71 -31.89
N GLU A 302 25.33 40.84 -31.69
CA GLU A 302 25.78 41.31 -30.38
C GLU A 302 24.97 42.54 -29.98
N VAL A 303 24.15 42.42 -28.93
CA VAL A 303 23.37 43.53 -28.37
C VAL A 303 23.77 43.71 -26.92
N LYS A 304 24.35 44.87 -26.57
CA LYS A 304 24.95 45.03 -25.24
C LYS A 304 23.91 45.03 -24.12
N ASP A 305 22.75 45.63 -24.34
CA ASP A 305 21.67 45.79 -23.36
C ASP A 305 20.52 44.81 -23.63
N SER A 306 19.55 45.13 -24.48
CA SER A 306 18.30 44.34 -24.57
C SER A 306 17.80 44.13 -25.99
N VAL A 307 17.16 42.98 -26.23
CA VAL A 307 16.35 42.70 -27.42
C VAL A 307 14.88 42.62 -27.00
N PHE A 308 14.05 43.48 -27.57
CA PHE A 308 12.61 43.56 -27.29
C PHE A 308 11.80 43.11 -28.50
N LEU A 309 11.06 42.01 -28.33
CA LEU A 309 10.12 41.43 -29.30
C LEU A 309 8.75 41.29 -28.61
N ARG A 310 8.27 42.38 -28.00
CA ARG A 310 7.16 42.39 -27.03
C ARG A 310 6.01 43.31 -27.42
N GLU A 311 4.98 43.38 -26.56
CA GLU A 311 3.89 44.37 -26.64
C GLU A 311 3.22 44.38 -28.03
N GLY A 312 2.77 43.22 -28.51
CA GLY A 312 2.12 43.10 -29.82
C GLY A 312 3.07 42.89 -31.01
N PHE A 313 4.34 42.56 -30.77
CA PHE A 313 5.24 42.10 -31.84
C PHE A 313 4.63 40.91 -32.59
N GLU A 314 4.62 40.94 -33.93
CA GLU A 314 4.14 39.86 -34.79
C GLU A 314 5.21 39.45 -35.82
N ALA A 315 5.52 38.16 -35.87
CA ALA A 315 6.37 37.58 -36.92
C ALA A 315 5.68 36.40 -37.60
N GLU A 316 5.43 36.52 -38.91
CA GLU A 316 4.99 35.43 -39.79
C GLU A 316 6.19 34.94 -40.61
N GLY A 317 6.72 33.77 -40.26
CA GLY A 317 8.03 33.27 -40.71
C GLY A 317 8.97 33.06 -39.52
N ARG A 318 10.16 32.52 -39.78
CA ARG A 318 11.11 32.15 -38.70
C ARG A 318 11.86 33.36 -38.15
N VAL A 319 12.00 33.43 -36.82
CA VAL A 319 12.88 34.38 -36.12
C VAL A 319 14.15 33.65 -35.64
N ILE A 320 15.34 34.11 -36.04
CA ILE A 320 16.63 33.47 -35.72
C ILE A 320 17.50 34.37 -34.85
N LEU A 321 17.79 33.94 -33.62
CA LEU A 321 18.71 34.57 -32.66
C LEU A 321 19.91 33.65 -32.32
N SER A 322 20.16 32.64 -33.15
CA SER A 322 21.17 31.61 -32.86
C SER A 322 22.58 32.20 -32.75
N GLY A 323 23.30 31.82 -31.71
CA GLY A 323 24.65 32.32 -31.39
C GLY A 323 24.72 33.81 -31.01
N ALA A 324 23.59 34.46 -30.73
CA ALA A 324 23.58 35.86 -30.32
C ALA A 324 24.14 36.05 -28.90
N THR A 325 24.73 37.21 -28.63
CA THR A 325 25.14 37.64 -27.29
C THR A 325 24.33 38.88 -26.89
N ILE A 326 23.45 38.74 -25.90
CA ILE A 326 22.43 39.73 -25.54
C ILE A 326 22.45 39.97 -24.02
N GLY A 327 22.10 41.18 -23.56
CA GLY A 327 21.93 41.40 -22.11
C GLY A 327 20.61 40.82 -21.58
N LEU A 328 19.45 41.22 -22.13
CA LEU A 328 18.10 40.73 -21.83
C LEU A 328 17.36 40.37 -23.12
N LEU A 329 16.65 39.25 -23.15
CA LEU A 329 15.71 38.92 -24.24
C LEU A 329 14.29 38.94 -23.68
N ASP A 330 13.45 39.84 -24.17
CA ASP A 330 12.07 39.97 -23.72
C ASP A 330 11.10 39.94 -24.90
N CYS A 331 10.31 38.86 -24.93
CA CYS A 331 9.28 38.59 -25.93
C CYS A 331 7.87 38.59 -25.30
N SER A 332 7.67 39.30 -24.18
CA SER A 332 6.37 39.32 -23.48
C SER A 332 5.25 39.83 -24.41
N ASP A 333 4.11 39.15 -24.48
CA ASP A 333 3.01 39.49 -25.42
C ASP A 333 3.43 39.53 -26.92
N GLY A 334 4.45 38.76 -27.31
CA GLY A 334 4.85 38.58 -28.71
C GLY A 334 4.18 37.38 -29.39
N HIS A 335 3.92 37.48 -30.69
CA HIS A 335 3.31 36.44 -31.52
C HIS A 335 4.25 35.99 -32.65
N PHE A 336 4.60 34.71 -32.65
CA PHE A 336 5.53 34.09 -33.58
C PHE A 336 4.83 32.94 -34.31
N SER A 337 4.73 32.98 -35.63
CA SER A 337 4.07 31.94 -36.42
C SER A 337 4.97 31.40 -37.52
N ASN A 338 5.33 30.13 -37.41
CA ASN A 338 5.93 29.30 -38.46
C ASN A 338 5.51 27.83 -38.26
N PRO A 339 4.24 27.47 -38.57
CA PRO A 339 3.64 26.19 -38.15
C PRO A 339 4.35 24.92 -38.67
N GLU A 340 5.05 25.02 -39.80
CA GLU A 340 5.76 23.89 -40.40
C GLU A 340 7.22 23.74 -39.89
N GLY A 341 7.75 24.72 -39.15
CA GLY A 341 9.15 24.79 -38.75
C GLY A 341 9.40 25.37 -37.36
N ASP A 342 10.45 26.18 -37.24
CA ASP A 342 10.82 26.89 -36.03
C ASP A 342 10.20 28.30 -36.06
N ALA A 343 9.39 28.64 -35.07
CA ALA A 343 8.88 30.00 -34.88
C ALA A 343 9.99 30.90 -34.32
N LEU A 344 10.75 30.38 -33.35
CA LEU A 344 11.89 31.06 -32.71
C LEU A 344 13.07 30.09 -32.55
N LEU A 345 14.20 30.41 -33.21
CA LEU A 345 15.43 29.63 -33.19
C LEU A 345 16.57 30.42 -32.53
N ALA A 346 16.74 30.22 -31.23
CA ALA A 346 17.72 30.88 -30.37
C ALA A 346 18.72 29.87 -29.78
N GLU A 347 19.28 29.00 -30.63
CA GLU A 347 20.23 27.97 -30.20
C GLU A 347 21.60 28.58 -29.88
N SER A 348 22.25 28.08 -28.83
CA SER A 348 23.55 28.57 -28.34
C SER A 348 23.60 30.09 -28.06
N ILE A 349 22.46 30.72 -27.75
CA ILE A 349 22.39 32.13 -27.34
C ILE A 349 23.02 32.33 -25.95
N GLU A 350 23.78 33.41 -25.77
CA GLU A 350 24.28 33.87 -24.48
C GLU A 350 23.49 35.11 -24.03
N VAL A 351 22.69 34.96 -22.96
CA VAL A 351 21.91 36.04 -22.37
C VAL A 351 22.46 36.37 -20.98
N LYS A 352 22.92 37.60 -20.75
CA LYS A 352 23.58 37.98 -19.48
C LYS A 352 22.62 38.00 -18.29
N THR A 353 21.36 38.33 -18.53
CA THR A 353 20.30 38.46 -17.52
C THR A 353 19.20 37.44 -17.80
N ASP A 354 17.98 37.88 -18.07
CA ASP A 354 16.80 37.02 -18.14
C ASP A 354 16.34 36.78 -19.59
N VAL A 355 15.54 35.73 -19.76
CA VAL A 355 14.74 35.50 -20.97
C VAL A 355 13.27 35.45 -20.58
N PHE A 356 12.45 36.31 -21.18
CA PHE A 356 11.01 36.42 -20.92
C PHE A 356 10.20 36.00 -22.16
N LEU A 357 9.43 34.91 -22.04
CA LEU A 357 8.49 34.39 -23.02
C LEU A 357 7.10 34.26 -22.37
N ARG A 358 6.62 35.36 -21.78
CA ARG A 358 5.52 35.39 -20.81
C ARG A 358 4.40 36.36 -21.21
N GLU A 359 3.42 36.54 -20.33
CA GLU A 359 2.34 37.54 -20.49
C GLU A 359 1.65 37.39 -21.86
N SER A 360 0.99 36.26 -22.08
CA SER A 360 0.31 35.92 -23.35
C SER A 360 1.20 35.77 -24.59
N PHE A 361 2.51 35.57 -24.45
CA PHE A 361 3.40 35.11 -25.52
C PHE A 361 2.80 33.92 -26.29
N LYS A 362 2.84 33.95 -27.62
CA LYS A 362 2.31 32.89 -28.50
C LYS A 362 3.34 32.47 -29.54
N ALA A 363 3.57 31.17 -29.63
CA ALA A 363 4.37 30.57 -30.69
C ALA A 363 3.62 29.41 -31.37
N GLU A 364 3.44 29.50 -32.69
CA GLU A 364 2.95 28.42 -33.55
C GLU A 364 4.13 27.86 -34.36
N GLY A 365 4.63 26.68 -33.98
CA GLY A 365 5.91 26.14 -34.43
C GLY A 365 6.85 25.88 -33.26
N ARG A 366 8.05 25.34 -33.52
CA ARG A 366 9.02 25.03 -32.45
C ARG A 366 9.70 26.30 -31.95
N VAL A 367 9.83 26.43 -30.62
CA VAL A 367 10.74 27.38 -29.96
C VAL A 367 11.96 26.60 -29.45
N SER A 368 13.16 26.95 -29.91
CA SER A 368 14.41 26.30 -29.50
C SER A 368 15.36 27.30 -28.83
N LEU A 369 15.79 26.96 -27.62
CA LEU A 369 16.80 27.62 -26.80
C LEU A 369 17.85 26.58 -26.38
N SER A 370 18.08 25.58 -27.24
CA SER A 370 19.03 24.49 -27.00
C SER A 370 20.44 25.05 -26.82
N GLU A 371 21.18 24.50 -25.85
CA GLU A 371 22.56 24.92 -25.54
C GLU A 371 22.72 26.40 -25.16
N ALA A 372 21.62 27.09 -24.82
CA ALA A 372 21.65 28.47 -24.39
C ALA A 372 22.28 28.64 -22.98
N THR A 373 22.93 29.77 -22.75
CA THR A 373 23.42 30.18 -21.42
C THR A 373 22.68 31.43 -20.96
N ILE A 374 21.95 31.33 -19.85
CA ILE A 374 21.15 32.40 -19.27
C ILE A 374 21.70 32.77 -17.89
N GLY A 375 22.17 34.01 -17.73
CA GLY A 375 22.77 34.50 -16.50
C GLY A 375 21.78 34.75 -15.36
N GLY A 376 20.49 34.85 -15.67
CA GLY A 376 19.35 35.00 -14.78
C GLY A 376 18.35 33.86 -14.95
N GLN A 377 17.06 34.18 -15.14
CA GLN A 377 15.95 33.23 -15.24
C GLN A 377 15.42 33.07 -16.67
N LEU A 378 14.81 31.91 -16.94
CA LEU A 378 13.93 31.70 -18.09
C LEU A 378 12.49 31.68 -17.58
N ASP A 379 11.70 32.70 -17.92
CA ASP A 379 10.30 32.80 -17.51
C ASP A 379 9.38 32.68 -18.72
N CYS A 380 8.66 31.57 -18.81
CA CYS A 380 7.63 31.32 -19.82
C CYS A 380 6.21 31.35 -19.21
N SER A 381 6.04 31.93 -18.01
CA SER A 381 4.73 31.98 -17.35
C SER A 381 3.65 32.61 -18.24
N ASP A 382 2.44 32.07 -18.29
CA ASP A 382 1.36 32.54 -19.17
C ASP A 382 1.70 32.52 -20.69
N GLY A 383 2.72 31.74 -21.09
CA GLY A 383 3.06 31.53 -22.50
C GLY A 383 2.26 30.39 -23.16
N HIS A 384 2.03 30.49 -24.47
CA HIS A 384 1.33 29.49 -25.29
C HIS A 384 2.23 29.01 -26.43
N PHE A 385 2.63 27.73 -26.35
CA PHE A 385 3.52 27.08 -27.31
C PHE A 385 2.74 25.97 -28.02
N SER A 386 2.48 26.10 -29.32
CA SER A 386 1.76 25.09 -30.10
C SER A 386 2.62 24.53 -31.22
N ASN A 387 2.92 23.24 -31.13
CA ASN A 387 3.46 22.44 -32.22
C ASN A 387 2.93 20.99 -32.12
N PRO A 388 1.63 20.76 -32.40
CA PRO A 388 0.94 19.54 -32.02
C PRO A 388 1.59 18.27 -32.56
N GLY A 389 1.94 17.36 -31.66
CA GLY A 389 2.56 16.07 -32.00
C GLY A 389 4.04 16.12 -32.39
N LYS A 390 4.65 17.30 -32.41
CA LYS A 390 6.10 17.59 -32.59
C LYS A 390 6.65 18.26 -31.30
N ASP A 391 7.78 18.97 -31.40
CA ASP A 391 8.43 19.66 -30.28
C ASP A 391 7.95 21.12 -30.20
N ALA A 392 7.29 21.49 -29.10
CA ALA A 392 6.79 22.85 -28.89
C ALA A 392 7.88 23.76 -28.29
N LEU A 393 8.61 23.26 -27.29
CA LEU A 393 9.70 23.96 -26.62
C LEU A 393 10.90 23.03 -26.43
N ASN A 394 12.07 23.44 -26.92
CA ASN A 394 13.32 22.73 -26.77
C ASN A 394 14.34 23.58 -26.00
N ILE A 395 14.61 23.21 -24.75
CA ILE A 395 15.65 23.79 -23.87
C ILE A 395 16.63 22.71 -23.42
N GLN A 396 16.98 21.79 -24.33
CA GLN A 396 18.01 20.78 -24.10
C GLN A 396 19.38 21.43 -23.84
N ASN A 397 20.17 20.85 -22.92
CA ASN A 397 21.52 21.30 -22.59
C ASN A 397 21.62 22.77 -22.16
N ILE A 398 20.51 23.37 -21.72
CA ILE A 398 20.50 24.77 -21.29
C ILE A 398 21.22 24.95 -19.96
N GLU A 399 21.99 26.03 -19.80
CA GLU A 399 22.52 26.48 -18.51
C GLU A 399 21.77 27.73 -18.06
N VAL A 400 20.99 27.63 -16.99
CA VAL A 400 20.26 28.77 -16.39
C VAL A 400 20.79 28.98 -14.98
N LYS A 401 21.43 30.12 -14.70
CA LYS A 401 21.95 30.41 -13.35
C LYS A 401 20.84 30.64 -12.32
N GLY A 402 19.70 31.17 -12.77
CA GLY A 402 18.48 31.38 -12.00
C GLY A 402 17.49 30.23 -12.14
N SER A 403 16.20 30.55 -12.21
CA SER A 403 15.11 29.57 -12.24
C SER A 403 14.50 29.44 -13.64
N VAL A 404 13.81 28.32 -13.87
CA VAL A 404 12.98 28.11 -15.07
C VAL A 404 11.52 28.06 -14.65
N PHE A 405 10.68 28.88 -15.27
CA PHE A 405 9.24 28.95 -15.00
C PHE A 405 8.44 28.53 -16.23
N LEU A 406 7.71 27.41 -16.12
CA LEU A 406 6.78 26.86 -17.11
C LEU A 406 5.40 26.67 -16.46
N GLY A 407 4.96 27.65 -15.67
CA GLY A 407 3.78 27.60 -14.81
C GLY A 407 2.85 28.79 -15.01
N ASN A 408 1.94 29.04 -14.07
CA ASN A 408 0.99 30.17 -14.10
C ASN A 408 0.27 30.28 -15.46
N ASP A 409 -0.58 29.31 -15.79
CA ASP A 409 -1.32 29.24 -17.07
C ASP A 409 -0.46 29.02 -18.33
N PHE A 410 0.82 28.68 -18.20
CA PHE A 410 1.64 28.15 -19.31
C PHE A 410 0.94 26.99 -20.03
N LYS A 411 0.93 26.99 -21.36
CA LYS A 411 0.37 25.91 -22.19
C LYS A 411 1.36 25.46 -23.25
N ALA A 412 1.61 24.16 -23.32
CA ALA A 412 2.35 23.52 -24.40
C ALA A 412 1.51 22.43 -25.07
N GLU A 413 1.23 22.59 -26.36
CA GLU A 413 0.64 21.58 -27.24
C GLU A 413 1.74 20.96 -28.10
N GLY A 414 2.33 19.87 -27.64
CA GLY A 414 3.57 19.30 -28.17
C GLY A 414 4.51 18.89 -27.05
N ARG A 415 5.67 18.34 -27.41
CA ARG A 415 6.69 17.91 -26.45
C ARG A 415 7.51 19.09 -25.94
N VAL A 416 7.72 19.16 -24.62
CA VAL A 416 8.67 20.07 -23.97
C VAL A 416 9.93 19.29 -23.58
N ILE A 417 11.10 19.73 -24.06
CA ILE A 417 12.38 19.04 -23.87
C ILE A 417 13.28 19.90 -22.97
N LEU A 418 13.70 19.34 -21.84
CA LEU A 418 14.66 19.88 -20.88
C LEU A 418 15.84 18.92 -20.66
N LEU A 419 16.11 18.01 -21.59
CA LEU A 419 17.14 16.97 -21.47
C LEU A 419 18.49 17.59 -21.06
N GLU A 420 19.11 17.06 -20.00
CA GLU A 420 20.43 17.50 -19.50
C GLU A 420 20.53 19.01 -19.14
N ALA A 421 19.41 19.67 -18.85
CA ALA A 421 19.39 21.06 -18.40
C ALA A 421 20.04 21.24 -17.01
N ASN A 422 20.81 22.31 -16.84
CA ASN A 422 21.39 22.74 -15.57
C ASN A 422 20.72 24.02 -15.07
N ILE A 423 19.96 23.93 -13.97
CA ILE A 423 19.15 24.99 -13.41
C ILE A 423 19.67 25.34 -12.01
N GLY A 424 20.24 26.54 -11.87
CA GLY A 424 20.83 27.04 -10.64
C GLY A 424 19.81 27.39 -9.54
N GLY A 425 18.54 27.59 -9.92
CA GLY A 425 17.40 27.84 -9.05
C GLY A 425 16.39 26.69 -9.06
N GLN A 426 15.10 27.03 -9.17
CA GLN A 426 13.99 26.06 -9.21
C GLN A 426 13.51 25.81 -10.64
N LEU A 427 12.92 24.63 -10.88
CA LEU A 427 12.07 24.39 -12.04
C LEU A 427 10.61 24.44 -11.55
N ASN A 428 9.87 25.47 -11.93
CA ASN A 428 8.48 25.65 -11.52
C ASN A 428 7.53 25.51 -12.70
N CYS A 429 6.77 24.41 -12.72
CA CYS A 429 5.71 24.15 -13.69
C CYS A 429 4.31 24.20 -13.05
N SER A 430 4.18 24.74 -11.84
CA SER A 430 2.88 24.78 -11.13
C SER A 430 1.86 25.55 -11.96
N ASP A 431 0.63 25.04 -12.02
CA ASP A 431 -0.46 25.63 -12.83
C ASP A 431 -0.21 25.61 -14.36
N GLY A 432 0.78 24.85 -14.84
CA GLY A 432 1.04 24.64 -16.27
C GLY A 432 0.27 23.46 -16.90
N HIS A 433 -0.01 23.57 -18.20
CA HIS A 433 -0.70 22.56 -19.01
C HIS A 433 0.20 22.04 -20.13
N PHE A 434 0.53 20.75 -20.08
CA PHE A 434 1.40 20.08 -21.03
C PHE A 434 0.60 18.99 -21.75
N SER A 435 0.46 19.07 -23.06
CA SER A 435 -0.36 18.15 -23.84
C SER A 435 0.42 17.56 -25.02
N ASN A 436 0.68 16.26 -24.95
CA ASN A 436 1.12 15.43 -26.07
C ASN A 436 0.54 14.00 -25.93
N PRO A 437 -0.78 13.83 -26.09
CA PRO A 437 -1.50 12.63 -25.66
C PRO A 437 -0.96 11.34 -26.30
N GLY A 438 -0.64 10.34 -25.47
CA GLY A 438 -0.09 9.05 -25.90
C GLY A 438 1.38 9.07 -26.34
N LYS A 439 2.07 10.21 -26.19
CA LYS A 439 3.51 10.41 -26.42
C LYS A 439 4.15 11.06 -25.17
N ASP A 440 5.29 11.70 -25.34
CA ASP A 440 6.02 12.41 -24.28
C ASP A 440 5.59 13.87 -24.18
N ALA A 441 5.04 14.27 -23.03
CA ALA A 441 4.66 15.65 -22.77
C ALA A 441 5.85 16.48 -22.28
N VAL A 442 6.63 15.93 -21.33
CA VAL A 442 7.80 16.58 -20.73
C VAL A 442 8.96 15.58 -20.65
N ILE A 443 10.09 15.90 -21.29
CA ILE A 443 11.33 15.13 -21.21
C ILE A 443 12.36 15.93 -20.42
N ALA A 444 12.55 15.59 -19.16
CA ALA A 444 13.48 16.22 -18.23
C ALA A 444 14.43 15.15 -17.64
N GLU A 445 14.99 14.33 -18.52
CA GLU A 445 15.97 13.30 -18.16
C GLU A 445 17.32 13.92 -17.85
N SER A 446 17.98 13.40 -16.81
CA SER A 446 19.31 13.82 -16.35
C SER A 446 19.47 15.32 -16.08
N ILE A 447 18.38 16.01 -15.72
CA ILE A 447 18.46 17.43 -15.33
C ILE A 447 19.14 17.59 -13.96
N GLU A 448 19.86 18.70 -13.78
CA GLU A 448 20.35 19.14 -12.47
C GLU A 448 19.60 20.40 -12.05
N VAL A 449 18.87 20.33 -10.94
CA VAL A 449 18.16 21.47 -10.34
C VAL A 449 18.71 21.70 -8.94
N LYS A 450 19.38 22.84 -8.70
CA LYS A 450 20.01 23.10 -7.39
C LYS A 450 18.98 23.35 -6.27
N ALA A 451 17.76 23.76 -6.60
CA ALA A 451 16.66 23.93 -5.64
C ALA A 451 15.58 22.82 -5.81
N SER A 452 14.30 23.21 -5.92
CA SER A 452 13.16 22.30 -6.01
C SER A 452 12.56 22.24 -7.41
N VAL A 453 11.88 21.15 -7.71
CA VAL A 453 11.01 20.98 -8.87
C VAL A 453 9.55 21.00 -8.41
N PHE A 454 8.73 21.86 -9.00
CA PHE A 454 7.32 22.02 -8.67
C PHE A 454 6.41 21.67 -9.86
N LEU A 455 5.62 20.61 -9.72
CA LEU A 455 4.58 20.13 -10.65
C LEU A 455 3.22 20.12 -9.93
N SER A 456 2.84 21.25 -9.31
CA SER A 456 1.77 21.32 -8.30
C SER A 456 0.56 22.17 -8.75
N ASN A 457 -0.44 22.27 -7.86
CA ASN A 457 -1.69 23.02 -8.03
C ASN A 457 -2.50 22.48 -9.22
N CYS A 458 -2.77 23.31 -10.23
CA CYS A 458 -3.48 22.91 -11.45
C CYS A 458 -2.58 22.29 -12.52
N PHE A 459 -1.34 21.89 -12.18
CA PHE A 459 -0.44 21.20 -13.13
C PHE A 459 -1.14 20.01 -13.78
N LYS A 460 -1.15 20.00 -15.12
CA LYS A 460 -1.76 18.93 -15.92
C LYS A 460 -0.80 18.48 -17.02
N ALA A 461 -0.48 17.19 -17.04
CA ALA A 461 0.27 16.56 -18.12
C ALA A 461 -0.58 15.46 -18.79
N GLU A 462 -0.82 15.59 -20.10
CA GLU A 462 -1.41 14.56 -20.96
C GLU A 462 -0.30 13.94 -21.84
N GLY A 463 0.30 12.84 -21.38
CA GLY A 463 1.52 12.24 -21.93
C GLY A 463 2.52 11.90 -20.83
N LEU A 464 3.68 11.33 -21.20
CA LEU A 464 4.75 11.00 -20.26
C LEU A 464 5.42 12.26 -19.70
N VAL A 465 5.60 12.32 -18.38
CA VAL A 465 6.58 13.17 -17.69
C VAL A 465 7.79 12.32 -17.30
N ASN A 466 8.93 12.51 -17.98
CA ASN A 466 10.18 11.80 -17.71
C ASN A 466 11.14 12.67 -16.88
N LEU A 467 11.49 12.20 -15.69
CA LEU A 467 12.48 12.78 -14.75
C LEU A 467 13.57 11.75 -14.39
N SER A 468 13.80 10.76 -15.26
CA SER A 468 14.79 9.73 -15.00
C SER A 468 16.20 10.31 -14.87
N GLY A 469 16.94 9.83 -13.87
CA GLY A 469 18.29 10.31 -13.57
C GLY A 469 18.41 11.77 -13.11
N ALA A 470 17.29 12.47 -12.89
CA ALA A 470 17.35 13.87 -12.45
C ALA A 470 17.95 14.01 -11.04
N ILE A 471 18.69 15.09 -10.81
CA ILE A 471 19.28 15.46 -9.53
C ILE A 471 18.60 16.73 -9.02
N ILE A 472 17.90 16.63 -7.89
CA ILE A 472 17.12 17.71 -7.28
C ILE A 472 17.69 18.07 -5.90
N GLY A 473 18.10 19.32 -5.74
CA GLY A 473 18.81 19.82 -4.57
C GLY A 473 17.97 20.01 -3.30
N ASP A 474 16.65 20.16 -3.42
CA ASP A 474 15.71 20.19 -2.28
C ASP A 474 14.52 19.22 -2.48
N LYS A 475 13.41 19.62 -3.12
CA LYS A 475 12.19 18.79 -3.18
C LYS A 475 11.67 18.58 -4.59
N LEU A 476 11.03 17.43 -4.79
CA LEU A 476 10.09 17.21 -5.89
C LEU A 476 8.66 17.32 -5.34
N VAL A 477 7.91 18.34 -5.79
CA VAL A 477 6.57 18.65 -5.27
C VAL A 477 5.53 18.50 -6.37
N CYS A 478 4.65 17.51 -6.26
CA CYS A 478 3.54 17.25 -7.19
C CYS A 478 2.17 17.33 -6.48
N ILE A 479 2.01 18.27 -5.54
CA ILE A 479 0.78 18.41 -4.77
C ILE A 479 -0.36 18.85 -5.69
N MET A 480 -1.52 18.19 -5.62
CA MET A 480 -2.68 18.44 -6.49
C MET A 480 -2.47 18.24 -8.01
N GLY A 481 -1.28 17.79 -8.47
CA GLY A 481 -0.98 17.61 -9.89
C GLY A 481 -1.73 16.44 -10.55
N HIS A 482 -2.05 16.59 -11.84
CA HIS A 482 -2.74 15.58 -12.66
C HIS A 482 -1.86 15.07 -13.81
N PHE A 483 -1.50 13.79 -13.76
CA PHE A 483 -0.67 13.11 -14.76
C PHE A 483 -1.51 12.05 -15.45
N SER A 484 -1.64 12.11 -16.78
CA SER A 484 -2.43 11.13 -17.54
C SER A 484 -1.65 10.61 -18.74
N ASN A 485 -1.30 9.33 -18.68
CA ASN A 485 -0.84 8.52 -19.80
C ASN A 485 -1.31 7.06 -19.62
N PRO A 486 -2.61 6.78 -19.83
CA PRO A 486 -3.24 5.53 -19.36
C PRO A 486 -2.67 4.23 -19.93
N LYS A 487 -1.95 4.30 -21.06
CA LYS A 487 -1.34 3.15 -21.74
C LYS A 487 0.16 3.00 -21.47
N GLY A 488 0.76 3.87 -20.66
CA GLY A 488 2.19 3.91 -20.43
C GLY A 488 2.55 4.47 -19.05
N TYR A 489 3.67 5.20 -18.99
CA TYR A 489 4.13 5.89 -17.80
C TYR A 489 3.48 7.27 -17.71
N ALA A 490 2.80 7.56 -16.61
CA ALA A 490 2.34 8.91 -16.31
C ALA A 490 3.49 9.77 -15.76
N LEU A 491 4.33 9.16 -14.92
CA LEU A 491 5.55 9.75 -14.35
C LEU A 491 6.66 8.70 -14.31
N PHE A 492 7.78 8.96 -14.99
CA PHE A 492 8.94 8.08 -15.00
C PHE A 492 10.13 8.80 -14.36
N ALA A 493 10.39 8.48 -13.09
CA ALA A 493 11.45 9.07 -12.26
C ALA A 493 12.38 7.98 -11.71
N GLU A 494 12.82 7.09 -12.61
CA GLU A 494 13.78 6.03 -12.29
C GLU A 494 15.16 6.64 -11.97
N ASN A 495 15.83 6.11 -10.94
CA ASN A 495 17.14 6.55 -10.47
C ASN A 495 17.23 8.07 -10.15
N ILE A 496 16.10 8.72 -9.84
CA ILE A 496 16.10 10.12 -9.44
C ILE A 496 16.80 10.29 -8.08
N GLU A 497 17.64 11.31 -7.95
CA GLU A 497 18.25 11.72 -6.68
C GLU A 497 17.60 13.00 -6.17
N VAL A 498 16.92 12.93 -5.03
CA VAL A 498 16.30 14.09 -4.38
C VAL A 498 16.92 14.26 -3.00
N LYS A 499 17.68 15.33 -2.79
CA LYS A 499 18.37 15.56 -1.49
C LYS A 499 17.40 15.77 -0.33
N GLY A 500 16.23 16.35 -0.60
CA GLY A 500 15.12 16.50 0.35
C GLY A 500 14.02 15.48 0.09
N SER A 501 12.77 15.94 -0.05
CA SER A 501 11.57 15.07 -0.04
C SER A 501 10.82 15.04 -1.37
N VAL A 502 10.10 13.94 -1.60
CA VAL A 502 9.18 13.77 -2.73
C VAL A 502 7.73 13.78 -2.22
N PHE A 503 6.89 14.65 -2.79
CA PHE A 503 5.50 14.84 -2.40
C PHE A 503 4.54 14.55 -3.57
N LEU A 504 3.86 13.41 -3.52
CA LEU A 504 2.81 12.97 -4.45
C LEU A 504 1.45 12.90 -3.72
N ARG A 505 1.09 13.99 -3.02
CA ARG A 505 0.03 14.00 -2.00
C ARG A 505 -1.07 15.04 -2.28
N GLU A 506 -2.10 15.06 -1.43
CA GLU A 506 -3.17 16.08 -1.43
C GLU A 506 -3.81 16.21 -2.82
N SER A 507 -4.65 15.24 -3.21
CA SER A 507 -5.34 15.21 -4.51
C SER A 507 -4.43 15.01 -5.75
N PHE A 508 -3.16 14.64 -5.57
CA PHE A 508 -2.34 14.10 -6.66
C PHE A 508 -3.06 12.96 -7.38
N LYS A 509 -3.10 12.99 -8.72
CA LYS A 509 -3.73 11.96 -9.55
C LYS A 509 -2.81 11.52 -10.68
N ALA A 510 -2.56 10.22 -10.77
CA ALA A 510 -1.83 9.59 -11.86
C ALA A 510 -2.68 8.50 -12.53
N GLU A 511 -2.97 8.66 -13.83
CA GLU A 511 -3.58 7.66 -14.70
C GLU A 511 -2.51 7.08 -15.62
N GLY A 512 -2.00 5.90 -15.29
CA GLY A 512 -0.77 5.31 -15.85
C GLY A 512 0.23 4.96 -14.75
N LEU A 513 1.37 4.38 -15.12
CA LEU A 513 2.39 3.95 -14.17
C LEU A 513 3.21 5.14 -13.64
N VAL A 514 3.38 5.21 -12.31
CA VAL A 514 4.42 6.03 -11.65
C VAL A 514 5.61 5.15 -11.28
N ASN A 515 6.81 5.45 -11.81
CA ASN A 515 8.04 4.71 -11.53
C ASN A 515 9.05 5.57 -10.76
N LEU A 516 9.50 5.06 -9.60
CA LEU A 516 10.51 5.60 -8.69
C LEU A 516 11.58 4.53 -8.37
N SER A 517 11.76 3.56 -9.25
CA SER A 517 12.74 2.47 -9.05
C SER A 517 14.16 3.03 -8.92
N GLY A 518 14.92 2.53 -7.95
CA GLY A 518 16.29 2.97 -7.68
C GLY A 518 16.43 4.43 -7.21
N ALA A 519 15.33 5.14 -6.94
CA ALA A 519 15.39 6.51 -6.48
C ALA A 519 16.06 6.64 -5.11
N THR A 520 16.83 7.71 -4.91
CA THR A 520 17.42 8.07 -3.61
C THR A 520 16.80 9.35 -3.08
N ILE A 521 16.10 9.26 -1.95
CA ILE A 521 15.38 10.37 -1.34
C ILE A 521 15.98 10.66 0.04
N GLY A 522 16.61 11.83 0.18
CA GLY A 522 17.28 12.23 1.43
C GLY A 522 16.33 12.61 2.57
N GLY A 523 15.06 12.86 2.26
CA GLY A 523 13.96 13.11 3.19
C GLY A 523 12.91 12.00 3.15
N GLN A 524 11.63 12.38 2.99
CA GLN A 524 10.49 11.47 2.97
C GLN A 524 9.91 11.30 1.56
N LEU A 525 9.28 10.15 1.31
CA LEU A 525 8.35 9.95 0.20
C LEU A 525 6.93 10.01 0.77
N SER A 526 6.16 11.02 0.39
CA SER A 526 4.79 11.21 0.87
C SER A 526 3.79 11.18 -0.28
N CYS A 527 2.98 10.13 -0.32
CA CYS A 527 1.88 9.95 -1.27
C CYS A 527 0.49 10.10 -0.63
N ASN A 528 0.38 10.74 0.54
CA ASN A 528 -0.89 10.82 1.29
C ASN A 528 -2.04 11.41 0.48
N GLY A 529 -3.19 10.76 0.45
CA GLY A 529 -4.36 11.21 -0.32
C GLY A 529 -4.16 11.21 -1.84
N GLY A 530 -3.08 10.61 -2.35
CA GLY A 530 -2.83 10.47 -3.78
C GLY A 530 -3.63 9.32 -4.40
N HIS A 531 -4.04 9.49 -5.67
CA HIS A 531 -4.74 8.48 -6.46
C HIS A 531 -3.90 7.99 -7.63
N PHE A 532 -3.57 6.70 -7.63
CA PHE A 532 -2.77 6.05 -8.65
C PHE A 532 -3.63 4.99 -9.34
N SER A 533 -3.82 5.07 -10.65
CA SER A 533 -4.66 4.12 -11.40
C SER A 533 -3.94 3.59 -12.64
N ASN A 534 -3.73 2.27 -12.65
CA ASN A 534 -3.29 1.47 -13.79
C ASN A 534 -3.84 0.04 -13.64
N GLN A 535 -5.12 -0.13 -13.94
CA GLN A 535 -5.91 -1.31 -13.56
C GLN A 535 -5.42 -2.66 -14.09
N GLN A 536 -4.64 -2.68 -15.18
CA GLN A 536 -4.11 -3.91 -15.78
C GLN A 536 -2.62 -4.15 -15.50
N GLY A 537 -1.99 -3.30 -14.69
CA GLY A 537 -0.55 -3.37 -14.44
C GLY A 537 -0.13 -2.77 -13.10
N TYR A 538 0.92 -1.97 -13.16
CA TYR A 538 1.57 -1.38 -11.99
C TYR A 538 1.11 0.07 -11.80
N ALA A 539 0.56 0.39 -10.63
CA ALA A 539 0.15 1.75 -10.30
C ALA A 539 1.34 2.58 -9.80
N LEU A 540 2.17 1.99 -8.94
CA LEU A 540 3.38 2.60 -8.38
C LEU A 540 4.49 1.56 -8.26
N VAL A 541 5.63 1.80 -8.89
CA VAL A 541 6.83 0.96 -8.76
C VAL A 541 7.92 1.77 -8.09
N ALA A 542 8.34 1.36 -6.90
CA ALA A 542 9.43 1.95 -6.14
C ALA A 542 10.35 0.82 -5.63
N GLN A 543 10.80 -0.02 -6.58
CA GLN A 543 11.70 -1.13 -6.31
C GLN A 543 13.10 -0.60 -5.97
N ASN A 544 13.74 -1.18 -4.95
CA ASN A 544 15.07 -0.78 -4.48
C ASN A 544 15.21 0.72 -4.18
N ILE A 545 14.10 1.39 -3.83
CA ILE A 545 14.13 2.81 -3.43
C ILE A 545 14.86 2.96 -2.09
N GLU A 546 15.70 3.98 -1.95
CA GLU A 546 16.30 4.37 -0.67
C GLU A 546 15.66 5.67 -0.19
N VAL A 547 14.98 5.62 0.95
CA VAL A 547 14.36 6.78 1.59
C VAL A 547 14.96 6.95 2.98
N LYS A 548 15.70 8.03 3.23
CA LYS A 548 16.41 8.23 4.51
C LYS A 548 15.46 8.47 5.68
N SER A 549 14.24 8.95 5.43
CA SER A 549 13.20 9.16 6.43
C SER A 549 12.03 8.20 6.21
N ASN A 550 10.79 8.71 6.15
CA ASN A 550 9.57 7.92 6.13
C ASN A 550 9.00 7.74 4.71
N VAL A 551 8.26 6.66 4.51
CA VAL A 551 7.38 6.45 3.36
C VAL A 551 5.93 6.49 3.83
N PHE A 552 5.14 7.40 3.28
CA PHE A 552 3.72 7.57 3.62
C PHE A 552 2.83 7.27 2.41
N LEU A 553 2.04 6.20 2.51
CA LEU A 553 0.96 5.81 1.59
C LEU A 553 -0.37 5.82 2.36
N SER A 554 -0.64 6.92 3.09
CA SER A 554 -1.71 7.02 4.10
C SER A 554 -2.81 8.02 3.71
N ASP A 555 -3.79 8.23 4.59
CA ASP A 555 -4.79 9.29 4.55
C ASP A 555 -5.50 9.42 3.18
N ASP A 556 -6.36 8.46 2.85
CA ASP A 556 -7.09 8.35 1.56
C ASP A 556 -6.21 8.07 0.33
N PHE A 557 -4.96 7.61 0.53
CA PHE A 557 -4.17 7.02 -0.55
C PHE A 557 -4.94 5.88 -1.23
N LYS A 558 -5.02 5.91 -2.57
CA LYS A 558 -5.74 4.89 -3.35
C LYS A 558 -4.92 4.44 -4.57
N ALA A 559 -4.55 3.17 -4.60
CA ALA A 559 -3.90 2.52 -5.73
C ALA A 559 -4.80 1.46 -6.39
N GLU A 560 -5.07 1.62 -7.69
CA GLU A 560 -5.72 0.63 -8.55
C GLU A 560 -4.69 0.03 -9.51
N GLY A 561 -4.12 -1.13 -9.15
CA GLY A 561 -2.93 -1.71 -9.75
C GLY A 561 -1.92 -2.13 -8.66
N GLU A 562 -0.86 -2.82 -9.04
CA GLU A 562 0.16 -3.26 -8.07
C GLU A 562 1.01 -2.08 -7.57
N VAL A 563 1.26 -2.05 -6.25
CA VAL A 563 2.27 -1.18 -5.62
C VAL A 563 3.49 -2.02 -5.24
N ILE A 564 4.65 -1.72 -5.83
CA ILE A 564 5.91 -2.43 -5.59
C ILE A 564 6.84 -1.58 -4.72
N LEU A 565 7.26 -2.14 -3.59
CA LEU A 565 8.30 -1.62 -2.69
C LEU A 565 9.42 -2.65 -2.49
N SER A 566 9.50 -3.69 -3.33
CA SER A 566 10.44 -4.80 -3.10
C SER A 566 11.89 -4.29 -3.02
N GLY A 567 12.62 -4.70 -1.98
CA GLY A 567 14.00 -4.28 -1.75
C GLY A 567 14.17 -2.83 -1.28
N ALA A 568 13.09 -2.11 -0.95
CA ALA A 568 13.17 -0.74 -0.45
C ALA A 568 13.89 -0.65 0.89
N ILE A 569 14.71 0.39 1.07
CA ILE A 569 15.39 0.74 2.32
C ILE A 569 14.75 2.02 2.85
N ILE A 570 14.13 1.94 4.03
CA ILE A 570 13.39 3.03 4.66
C ILE A 570 14.01 3.33 6.03
N GLY A 571 14.62 4.50 6.15
CA GLY A 571 15.32 4.93 7.37
C GLY A 571 14.41 5.26 8.55
N GLY A 572 13.11 5.48 8.30
CA GLY A 572 12.07 5.74 9.28
C GLY A 572 10.95 4.68 9.23
N VAL A 573 9.70 5.12 9.09
CA VAL A 573 8.51 4.25 9.07
C VAL A 573 7.94 4.07 7.67
N LEU A 574 7.30 2.92 7.42
CA LEU A 574 6.38 2.72 6.31
C LEU A 574 4.95 2.80 6.84
N SER A 575 4.22 3.86 6.47
CA SER A 575 2.83 4.06 6.92
C SER A 575 1.85 3.94 5.76
N CYS A 576 0.91 3.00 5.86
CA CYS A 576 -0.24 2.86 4.97
C CYS A 576 -1.57 3.05 5.72
N ILE A 577 -1.59 3.88 6.76
CA ILE A 577 -2.78 4.16 7.59
C ILE A 577 -3.91 4.67 6.70
N LYS A 578 -5.11 4.06 6.78
CA LYS A 578 -6.28 4.39 5.93
C LYS A 578 -6.04 4.25 4.42
N GLY A 579 -4.99 3.55 3.98
CA GLY A 579 -4.70 3.36 2.56
C GLY A 579 -5.59 2.28 1.90
N HIS A 580 -5.89 2.47 0.62
CA HIS A 580 -6.67 1.56 -0.21
C HIS A 580 -5.84 1.01 -1.38
N PHE A 581 -5.59 -0.30 -1.38
CA PHE A 581 -4.79 -0.98 -2.38
C PHE A 581 -5.66 -2.03 -3.09
N SER A 582 -5.70 -2.02 -4.42
CA SER A 582 -6.55 -2.92 -5.19
C SER A 582 -5.84 -3.47 -6.42
N ASN A 583 -5.56 -4.77 -6.42
CA ASN A 583 -5.14 -5.55 -7.57
C ASN A 583 -5.61 -7.01 -7.39
N LYS A 584 -6.83 -7.30 -7.84
CA LYS A 584 -7.58 -8.52 -7.49
C LYS A 584 -6.92 -9.82 -7.97
N GLU A 585 -6.19 -9.77 -9.09
CA GLU A 585 -5.55 -10.94 -9.69
C GLU A 585 -4.09 -11.13 -9.26
N GLY A 586 -3.48 -10.12 -8.61
CA GLY A 586 -2.04 -10.07 -8.29
C GLY A 586 -1.73 -9.58 -6.88
N TYR A 587 -0.59 -8.89 -6.74
CA TYR A 587 -0.24 -8.19 -5.51
C TYR A 587 -0.92 -6.83 -5.47
N ALA A 588 -1.66 -6.55 -4.40
CA ALA A 588 -2.10 -5.19 -4.09
C ALA A 588 -0.93 -4.37 -3.53
N LEU A 589 -0.07 -5.01 -2.71
CA LEU A 589 1.16 -4.44 -2.17
C LEU A 589 2.25 -5.51 -2.13
N ASN A 590 3.34 -5.28 -2.85
CA ASN A 590 4.51 -6.14 -2.92
C ASN A 590 5.70 -5.46 -2.23
N ALA A 591 5.90 -5.76 -0.95
CA ALA A 591 6.94 -5.19 -0.11
C ALA A 591 7.90 -6.29 0.39
N GLN A 592 8.30 -7.18 -0.52
CA GLN A 592 9.25 -8.25 -0.23
C GLN A 592 10.67 -7.72 0.02
N ASN A 593 11.37 -8.32 0.98
CA ASN A 593 12.75 -7.97 1.33
C ASN A 593 12.97 -6.47 1.62
N ILE A 594 11.95 -5.77 2.13
CA ILE A 594 12.13 -4.38 2.58
C ILE A 594 12.95 -4.33 3.87
N GLU A 595 13.74 -3.29 4.02
CA GLU A 595 14.38 -2.93 5.29
C GLU A 595 13.76 -1.64 5.81
N VAL A 596 13.09 -1.70 6.95
CA VAL A 596 12.49 -0.54 7.62
C VAL A 596 13.12 -0.40 8.98
N LYS A 597 13.86 0.70 9.23
CA LYS A 597 14.51 0.91 10.53
C LYS A 597 13.51 1.17 11.66
N GLY A 598 12.36 1.77 11.33
CA GLY A 598 11.23 1.96 12.23
C GLY A 598 10.16 0.87 12.06
N SER A 599 8.90 1.29 12.14
CA SER A 599 7.73 0.40 12.11
C SER A 599 7.03 0.38 10.76
N VAL A 600 6.23 -0.67 10.52
CA VAL A 600 5.31 -0.78 9.38
C VAL A 600 3.87 -0.71 9.89
N PHE A 601 3.09 0.25 9.40
CA PHE A 601 1.70 0.47 9.80
C PHE A 601 0.72 0.16 8.65
N LEU A 602 -0.07 -0.91 8.80
CA LEU A 602 -1.14 -1.35 7.91
C LEU A 602 -2.49 -1.31 8.66
N ARG A 603 -2.80 -0.18 9.30
CA ARG A 603 -3.84 -0.06 10.33
C ARG A 603 -4.91 1.00 10.02
N GLU A 604 -5.90 1.11 10.92
CA GLU A 604 -6.96 2.14 10.93
C GLU A 604 -7.67 2.25 9.56
N SER A 605 -8.47 1.24 9.20
CA SER A 605 -9.18 1.19 7.90
C SER A 605 -8.29 0.97 6.67
N PHE A 606 -7.03 0.59 6.85
CA PHE A 606 -6.23 0.01 5.74
C PHE A 606 -7.01 -1.11 5.05
N LYS A 607 -7.06 -1.09 3.72
CA LYS A 607 -7.77 -2.09 2.92
C LYS A 607 -6.92 -2.53 1.73
N ALA A 608 -6.70 -3.84 1.63
CA ALA A 608 -6.07 -4.48 0.48
C ALA A 608 -7.00 -5.50 -0.17
N GLU A 609 -7.33 -5.30 -1.46
CA GLU A 609 -8.03 -6.25 -2.32
C GLU A 609 -7.01 -6.88 -3.28
N GLY A 610 -6.49 -8.05 -2.93
CA GLY A 610 -5.34 -8.67 -3.59
C GLY A 610 -4.32 -9.16 -2.55
N ARG A 611 -3.18 -9.69 -3.01
CA ARG A 611 -2.14 -10.22 -2.12
C ARG A 611 -1.28 -9.10 -1.53
N VAL A 612 -1.03 -9.14 -0.22
CA VAL A 612 0.00 -8.32 0.43
C VAL A 612 1.19 -9.21 0.80
N SER A 613 2.42 -8.82 0.43
CA SER A 613 3.63 -9.57 0.80
C SER A 613 4.67 -8.68 1.47
N LEU A 614 5.15 -9.15 2.63
CA LEU A 614 6.27 -8.66 3.43
C LEU A 614 7.30 -9.79 3.64
N SER A 615 7.35 -10.75 2.71
CA SER A 615 8.24 -11.92 2.84
C SER A 615 9.70 -11.47 2.88
N GLY A 616 10.47 -11.97 3.84
CA GLY A 616 11.88 -11.61 4.04
C GLY A 616 12.11 -10.17 4.51
N ALA A 617 11.07 -9.43 4.88
CA ALA A 617 11.23 -8.05 5.37
C ALA A 617 11.93 -8.00 6.73
N THR A 618 12.73 -6.96 6.95
CA THR A 618 13.35 -6.62 8.24
C THR A 618 12.74 -5.33 8.78
N ILE A 619 12.11 -5.40 9.95
CA ILE A 619 11.41 -4.28 10.59
C ILE A 619 12.05 -4.03 11.95
N GLY A 620 12.65 -2.85 12.11
CA GLY A 620 13.34 -2.44 13.33
C GLY A 620 12.41 -2.09 14.50
N GLY A 621 11.15 -1.76 14.22
CA GLY A 621 10.08 -1.53 15.19
C GLY A 621 9.00 -2.62 15.16
N GLU A 622 7.73 -2.19 15.12
CA GLU A 622 6.55 -3.06 15.11
C GLU A 622 5.96 -3.25 13.70
N LEU A 623 5.32 -4.40 13.46
CA LEU A 623 4.37 -4.58 12.36
C LEU A 623 2.96 -4.47 12.90
N ASP A 624 2.26 -3.38 12.58
CA ASP A 624 0.95 -3.09 13.14
C ASP A 624 -0.14 -3.08 12.07
N CYS A 625 -0.99 -4.12 12.09
CA CYS A 625 -2.12 -4.29 11.19
C CYS A 625 -3.47 -4.07 11.90
N ARG A 626 -3.52 -3.37 13.03
CA ARG A 626 -4.78 -3.18 13.80
C ARG A 626 -5.89 -2.57 12.94
N GLN A 627 -7.10 -3.11 13.00
CA GLN A 627 -8.25 -2.65 12.18
C GLN A 627 -8.01 -2.73 10.64
N GLY A 628 -6.96 -3.42 10.18
CA GLY A 628 -6.68 -3.62 8.76
C GLY A 628 -7.57 -4.71 8.13
N HIS A 629 -7.90 -4.54 6.85
CA HIS A 629 -8.75 -5.44 6.07
C HIS A 629 -7.98 -5.98 4.86
N PHE A 630 -7.70 -7.28 4.86
CA PHE A 630 -6.96 -7.97 3.80
C PHE A 630 -7.89 -8.98 3.14
N SER A 631 -8.08 -8.90 1.82
CA SER A 631 -8.98 -9.81 1.09
C SER A 631 -8.31 -10.37 -0.16
N ASN A 632 -8.13 -11.69 -0.17
CA ASN A 632 -7.73 -12.48 -1.32
C ASN A 632 -8.28 -13.92 -1.17
N LYS A 633 -9.60 -14.05 -1.34
CA LYS A 633 -10.36 -15.25 -0.96
C LYS A 633 -9.78 -16.54 -1.55
N GLY A 634 -9.53 -17.52 -0.68
CA GLY A 634 -9.01 -18.84 -1.07
C GLY A 634 -7.54 -18.86 -1.50
N LYS A 635 -6.85 -17.71 -1.46
CA LYS A 635 -5.43 -17.49 -1.75
C LYS A 635 -4.79 -16.81 -0.51
N TYR A 636 -3.55 -16.31 -0.65
CA TYR A 636 -2.85 -15.55 0.38
C TYR A 636 -3.37 -14.11 0.48
N ALA A 637 -3.90 -13.73 1.64
CA ALA A 637 -4.24 -12.34 1.96
C ALA A 637 -3.01 -11.55 2.42
N LEU A 638 -2.21 -12.15 3.32
CA LEU A 638 -0.96 -11.58 3.85
C LEU A 638 0.13 -12.66 3.90
N ILE A 639 1.27 -12.41 3.26
CA ILE A 639 2.45 -13.28 3.31
C ILE A 639 3.59 -12.53 3.99
N ALA A 640 4.00 -12.97 5.17
CA ALA A 640 5.08 -12.41 5.96
C ALA A 640 6.05 -13.53 6.38
N ASN A 641 6.40 -14.38 5.42
CA ASN A 641 7.28 -15.53 5.65
C ASN A 641 8.71 -15.05 5.86
N ASN A 642 9.41 -15.67 6.80
CA ASN A 642 10.78 -15.31 7.19
C ASN A 642 10.95 -13.81 7.50
N ILE A 643 9.89 -13.14 7.99
CA ILE A 643 9.97 -11.74 8.42
C ILE A 643 10.75 -11.65 9.72
N GLU A 644 11.61 -10.65 9.86
CA GLU A 644 12.27 -10.29 11.11
C GLU A 644 11.64 -9.00 11.66
N VAL A 645 11.02 -9.07 12.83
CA VAL A 645 10.44 -7.92 13.53
C VAL A 645 11.07 -7.81 14.90
N LYS A 646 11.80 -6.72 15.17
CA LYS A 646 12.51 -6.55 16.45
C LYS A 646 11.57 -6.35 17.63
N GLU A 647 10.42 -5.71 17.41
CA GLU A 647 9.38 -5.57 18.42
C GLU A 647 8.21 -6.54 18.17
N SER A 648 6.97 -6.06 18.21
CA SER A 648 5.77 -6.91 18.18
C SER A 648 5.06 -6.88 16.83
N VAL A 649 4.27 -7.93 16.57
CA VAL A 649 3.35 -8.02 15.44
C VAL A 649 1.91 -7.94 15.97
N PHE A 650 1.13 -6.99 15.47
CA PHE A 650 -0.27 -6.76 15.89
C PHE A 650 -1.25 -7.08 14.77
N LEU A 651 -1.93 -8.22 14.88
CA LEU A 651 -3.04 -8.66 14.02
C LEU A 651 -4.37 -8.64 14.81
N SER A 652 -4.64 -7.52 15.48
CA SER A 652 -5.65 -7.42 16.55
C SER A 652 -6.66 -6.29 16.32
N ASN A 653 -7.65 -6.18 17.22
CA ASN A 653 -8.64 -5.11 17.27
C ASN A 653 -9.32 -4.90 15.90
N ASP A 654 -10.22 -5.80 15.53
CA ASP A 654 -10.97 -5.76 14.27
C ASP A 654 -10.11 -5.92 13.00
N PHE A 655 -8.88 -6.44 13.16
CA PHE A 655 -8.13 -7.00 12.03
C PHE A 655 -8.98 -8.09 11.34
N LYS A 656 -9.04 -8.04 10.00
CA LYS A 656 -9.79 -9.00 9.19
C LYS A 656 -8.96 -9.48 8.00
N ALA A 657 -8.76 -10.80 7.90
CA ALA A 657 -8.16 -11.45 6.74
C ALA A 657 -9.14 -12.45 6.12
N GLU A 658 -9.51 -12.22 4.85
CA GLU A 658 -10.26 -13.15 4.01
C GLU A 658 -9.30 -13.81 3.01
N GLY A 659 -8.69 -14.92 3.44
CA GLY A 659 -7.55 -15.58 2.80
C GLY A 659 -6.51 -15.97 3.84
N GLU A 660 -5.45 -16.64 3.41
CA GLU A 660 -4.38 -17.11 4.30
C GLU A 660 -3.51 -15.97 4.81
N VAL A 661 -3.24 -15.97 6.11
CA VAL A 661 -2.16 -15.19 6.72
C VAL A 661 -1.00 -16.13 7.02
N SER A 662 0.13 -15.97 6.34
CA SER A 662 1.32 -16.80 6.56
C SER A 662 2.43 -15.97 7.21
N LEU A 663 2.97 -16.49 8.31
CA LEU A 663 4.09 -16.03 9.13
C LEU A 663 5.11 -17.16 9.27
N SER A 664 5.19 -18.05 8.28
CA SER A 664 6.04 -19.23 8.31
C SER A 664 7.51 -18.80 8.41
N GLY A 665 8.23 -19.31 9.42
CA GLY A 665 9.63 -18.96 9.69
C GLY A 665 9.86 -17.55 10.21
N ALA A 666 8.81 -16.82 10.62
CA ALA A 666 8.95 -15.46 11.15
C ALA A 666 9.72 -15.43 12.49
N ASN A 667 10.51 -14.38 12.71
CA ASN A 667 11.23 -14.11 13.96
C ASN A 667 10.72 -12.81 14.57
N ILE A 668 10.06 -12.89 15.73
CA ILE A 668 9.41 -11.78 16.42
C ILE A 668 10.09 -11.57 17.78
N GLY A 669 10.79 -10.45 17.94
CA GLY A 669 11.48 -10.06 19.17
C GLY A 669 10.54 -9.69 20.33
N GLY A 670 9.29 -9.36 20.02
CA GLY A 670 8.21 -9.05 20.95
C GLY A 670 7.10 -10.10 20.94
N LYS A 671 5.84 -9.64 20.91
CA LYS A 671 4.62 -10.46 20.97
C LYS A 671 4.00 -10.63 19.58
N LEU A 672 3.35 -11.77 19.34
CA LEU A 672 2.35 -11.89 18.28
C LEU A 672 0.96 -11.71 18.90
N PHE A 673 0.31 -10.59 18.59
CA PHE A 673 -0.94 -10.18 19.23
C PHE A 673 -2.12 -10.23 18.25
N CYS A 674 -2.99 -11.24 18.38
CA CYS A 674 -4.14 -11.47 17.49
C CYS A 674 -5.49 -11.25 18.18
N ARG A 675 -5.52 -10.59 19.34
CA ARG A 675 -6.74 -10.37 20.12
C ARG A 675 -7.85 -9.71 19.29
N LYS A 676 -9.08 -10.24 19.29
CA LYS A 676 -10.20 -9.74 18.45
C LYS A 676 -9.92 -9.72 16.93
N GLY A 677 -8.95 -10.49 16.45
CA GLY A 677 -8.70 -10.65 15.01
C GLY A 677 -9.62 -11.70 14.38
N HIS A 678 -10.01 -11.49 13.12
CA HIS A 678 -10.82 -12.39 12.33
C HIS A 678 -10.03 -12.93 11.14
N PHE A 679 -9.75 -14.22 11.13
CA PHE A 679 -9.00 -14.92 10.10
C PHE A 679 -9.95 -15.91 9.43
N SER A 680 -10.15 -15.82 8.11
CA SER A 680 -11.07 -16.70 7.40
C SER A 680 -10.46 -17.19 6.10
N ASN A 681 -10.17 -18.49 6.06
CA ASN A 681 -9.81 -19.24 4.87
C ASN A 681 -10.31 -20.69 5.03
N PRO A 682 -11.64 -20.90 4.90
CA PRO A 682 -12.26 -22.17 5.25
C PRO A 682 -11.65 -23.36 4.50
N GLU A 683 -11.55 -24.51 5.19
CA GLU A 683 -10.94 -25.76 4.68
C GLU A 683 -9.43 -25.66 4.34
N LYS A 684 -8.78 -24.50 4.56
CA LYS A 684 -7.34 -24.24 4.35
C LYS A 684 -6.71 -23.63 5.61
N TYR A 685 -5.54 -22.98 5.49
CA TYR A 685 -4.89 -22.26 6.58
C TYR A 685 -5.51 -20.87 6.76
N ALA A 686 -6.07 -20.62 7.94
CA ALA A 686 -6.45 -19.27 8.35
C ALA A 686 -5.21 -18.48 8.82
N LEU A 687 -4.35 -19.15 9.59
CA LEU A 687 -3.07 -18.65 10.07
C LEU A 687 -2.02 -19.76 9.97
N ASP A 688 -1.02 -19.57 9.11
CA ASP A 688 0.15 -20.45 9.00
C ASP A 688 1.34 -19.79 9.69
N ALA A 689 1.76 -20.32 10.83
CA ALA A 689 2.88 -19.84 11.64
C ALA A 689 3.84 -20.99 11.98
N GLN A 690 4.09 -21.86 11.01
CA GLN A 690 5.07 -22.94 11.13
C GLN A 690 6.48 -22.39 11.35
N ASN A 691 7.26 -23.05 12.21
CA ASN A 691 8.65 -22.66 12.54
C ASN A 691 8.79 -21.21 13.03
N ILE A 692 7.72 -20.58 13.53
CA ILE A 692 7.78 -19.22 14.05
C ILE A 692 8.60 -19.17 15.34
N GLU A 693 9.45 -18.16 15.48
CA GLU A 693 10.15 -17.83 16.72
C GLU A 693 9.54 -16.56 17.33
N VAL A 694 9.07 -16.65 18.58
CA VAL A 694 8.51 -15.52 19.33
C VAL A 694 9.21 -15.41 20.68
N LYS A 695 9.92 -14.30 20.92
CA LYS A 695 10.69 -14.08 22.16
C LYS A 695 9.82 -13.77 23.39
N THR A 696 8.53 -13.53 23.19
CA THR A 696 7.59 -13.38 24.30
C THR A 696 6.34 -14.26 24.08
N ASN A 697 5.16 -13.68 23.88
CA ASN A 697 3.89 -14.40 23.88
C ASN A 697 3.20 -14.38 22.51
N ILE A 698 2.46 -15.44 22.21
CA ILE A 698 1.41 -15.45 21.19
C ILE A 698 0.06 -15.33 21.90
N SER A 699 -0.75 -14.34 21.52
CA SER A 699 -2.08 -14.10 22.10
C SER A 699 -3.19 -14.22 21.04
N LEU A 700 -3.91 -15.34 21.07
CA LEU A 700 -5.09 -15.66 20.25
C LEU A 700 -6.38 -15.56 21.12
N THR A 701 -6.54 -14.44 21.82
CA THR A 701 -7.51 -14.31 22.93
C THR A 701 -8.72 -13.42 22.64
N ASN A 702 -9.71 -13.49 23.54
CA ASN A 702 -10.76 -12.48 23.74
C ASN A 702 -11.40 -12.00 22.42
N GLY A 703 -12.14 -12.87 21.74
CA GLY A 703 -12.82 -12.55 20.47
C GLY A 703 -11.98 -12.81 19.22
N PHE A 704 -10.80 -13.42 19.35
CA PHE A 704 -10.11 -14.02 18.20
C PHE A 704 -10.99 -15.06 17.53
N LYS A 705 -11.05 -15.04 16.19
CA LYS A 705 -11.80 -16.00 15.38
C LYS A 705 -10.94 -16.49 14.22
N ALA A 706 -10.79 -17.81 14.10
CA ALA A 706 -10.13 -18.47 12.98
C ALA A 706 -11.07 -19.48 12.31
N GLU A 707 -11.47 -19.20 11.07
CA GLU A 707 -12.19 -20.11 10.18
C GLU A 707 -11.20 -20.76 9.21
N GLY A 708 -10.66 -21.91 9.57
CA GLY A 708 -9.54 -22.59 8.92
C GLY A 708 -8.52 -23.08 9.95
N LYS A 709 -7.46 -23.73 9.48
CA LYS A 709 -6.38 -24.26 10.32
C LYS A 709 -5.51 -23.12 10.86
N VAL A 710 -5.22 -23.16 12.16
CA VAL A 710 -4.11 -22.42 12.80
C VAL A 710 -2.95 -23.40 12.95
N ASP A 711 -1.83 -23.13 12.26
CA ASP A 711 -0.65 -23.99 12.28
C ASP A 711 0.52 -23.30 13.02
N LEU A 712 1.01 -23.95 14.05
CA LEU A 712 2.13 -23.59 14.92
C LEU A 712 3.12 -24.76 15.02
N THR A 713 3.16 -25.62 14.00
CA THR A 713 4.08 -26.76 13.95
C THR A 713 5.53 -26.26 14.05
N ALA A 714 6.29 -26.88 14.95
CA ALA A 714 7.67 -26.53 15.29
C ALA A 714 7.89 -25.06 15.71
N ALA A 715 6.84 -24.37 16.19
CA ALA A 715 6.98 -23.03 16.74
C ALA A 715 7.80 -23.03 18.04
N ASN A 716 8.58 -21.97 18.26
CA ASN A 716 9.37 -21.76 19.46
C ASN A 716 8.95 -20.46 20.16
N ILE A 717 8.32 -20.57 21.33
CA ILE A 717 7.73 -19.46 22.07
C ILE A 717 8.40 -19.36 23.44
N LYS A 718 9.08 -18.24 23.69
CA LYS A 718 9.81 -18.00 24.97
C LYS A 718 8.93 -17.61 26.15
N GLY A 719 7.69 -17.20 25.89
CA GLY A 719 6.67 -16.97 26.90
C GLY A 719 5.49 -17.91 26.69
N ASN A 720 4.29 -17.35 26.60
CA ASN A 720 3.05 -18.11 26.61
C ASN A 720 2.36 -18.17 25.23
N LEU A 721 1.69 -19.29 24.95
CA LEU A 721 0.64 -19.39 23.94
C LEU A 721 -0.73 -19.29 24.63
N ASP A 722 -1.37 -18.13 24.50
CA ASP A 722 -2.65 -17.85 25.12
C ASP A 722 -3.78 -17.86 24.06
N CYS A 723 -4.61 -18.89 24.08
CA CYS A 723 -5.79 -19.09 23.23
C CYS A 723 -7.11 -18.89 24.00
N THR A 724 -7.07 -18.24 25.18
CA THR A 724 -8.23 -18.12 26.05
C THR A 724 -9.38 -17.35 25.40
N GLN A 725 -10.59 -17.92 25.47
CA GLN A 725 -11.80 -17.38 24.83
C GLN A 725 -11.67 -17.14 23.30
N GLY A 726 -10.73 -17.81 22.62
CA GLY A 726 -10.65 -17.82 21.16
C GLY A 726 -11.71 -18.74 20.54
N ASN A 727 -12.13 -18.43 19.32
CA ASN A 727 -13.03 -19.26 18.51
C ASN A 727 -12.28 -19.82 17.30
N PHE A 728 -12.16 -21.13 17.23
CA PHE A 728 -11.43 -21.85 16.22
C PHE A 728 -12.41 -22.79 15.52
N SER A 729 -12.51 -22.75 14.20
CA SER A 729 -13.40 -23.64 13.44
C SER A 729 -12.77 -24.12 12.13
N ASN A 730 -12.72 -25.44 11.93
CA ASN A 730 -12.28 -26.08 10.69
C ASN A 730 -12.99 -27.45 10.54
N GLU A 731 -14.19 -27.44 9.96
CA GLU A 731 -15.18 -28.54 10.04
C GLU A 731 -14.64 -29.94 9.68
N LYS A 732 -13.69 -30.05 8.75
CA LYS A 732 -13.17 -31.33 8.23
C LYS A 732 -11.69 -31.58 8.55
N GLY A 733 -11.09 -30.78 9.43
CA GLY A 733 -9.64 -30.76 9.58
C GLY A 733 -9.15 -30.37 10.96
N ASN A 734 -7.87 -30.02 11.00
CA ASN A 734 -7.21 -29.56 12.22
C ASN A 734 -7.52 -28.10 12.41
N VAL A 735 -7.99 -27.75 13.60
CA VAL A 735 -8.26 -26.37 13.95
C VAL A 735 -7.02 -25.70 14.54
N LEU A 736 -6.25 -26.48 15.31
CA LEU A 736 -4.96 -26.11 15.87
C LEU A 736 -3.98 -27.27 15.65
N SER A 737 -2.91 -27.02 14.90
CA SER A 737 -1.78 -27.94 14.78
C SER A 737 -0.56 -27.29 15.40
N ALA A 738 0.01 -27.92 16.42
CA ALA A 738 1.18 -27.45 17.15
C ALA A 738 2.12 -28.63 17.42
N GLU A 739 2.36 -29.43 16.37
CA GLU A 739 3.26 -30.57 16.43
C GLU A 739 4.69 -30.10 16.67
N GLY A 740 5.38 -30.68 17.66
CA GLY A 740 6.75 -30.31 18.01
C GLY A 740 6.91 -28.88 18.53
N ILE A 741 5.83 -28.20 18.93
CA ILE A 741 5.90 -26.86 19.51
C ILE A 741 6.74 -26.86 20.79
N ASN A 742 7.56 -25.82 20.98
CA ASN A 742 8.30 -25.58 22.21
C ASN A 742 7.82 -24.28 22.86
N VAL A 743 7.33 -24.36 24.09
CA VAL A 743 6.82 -23.23 24.87
C VAL A 743 7.49 -23.22 26.24
N ASP A 744 8.31 -22.20 26.51
CA ASP A 744 9.02 -22.05 27.79
C ASP A 744 8.05 -21.63 28.94
N GLY A 745 6.87 -21.11 28.61
CA GLY A 745 5.80 -20.75 29.55
C GLY A 745 4.56 -21.66 29.45
N ASP A 746 3.38 -21.04 29.39
CA ASP A 746 2.08 -21.73 29.41
C ASP A 746 1.45 -21.89 28.01
N ILE A 747 0.71 -22.98 27.80
CA ILE A 747 -0.33 -23.09 26.77
C ILE A 747 -1.70 -23.01 27.44
N LEU A 748 -2.45 -21.94 27.16
CA LEU A 748 -3.77 -21.68 27.78
C LEU A 748 -4.88 -21.78 26.75
N LEU A 749 -5.74 -22.80 26.85
CA LEU A 749 -6.90 -23.01 25.96
C LEU A 749 -8.24 -22.65 26.64
N ASP A 750 -8.20 -22.05 27.83
CA ASP A 750 -9.37 -21.93 28.70
C ASP A 750 -10.52 -21.14 28.05
N LYS A 751 -11.74 -21.67 28.21
CA LYS A 751 -13.00 -21.06 27.71
C LYS A 751 -13.05 -20.84 26.20
N GLY A 752 -12.11 -21.38 25.43
CA GLY A 752 -12.14 -21.33 23.97
C GLY A 752 -13.21 -22.25 23.36
N THR A 753 -13.63 -21.95 22.13
CA THR A 753 -14.46 -22.83 21.30
C THR A 753 -13.58 -23.41 20.20
N PHE A 754 -13.60 -24.72 20.04
CA PHE A 754 -12.80 -25.41 19.03
C PHE A 754 -13.68 -26.41 18.25
N GLU A 755 -13.98 -26.09 17.00
CA GLU A 755 -14.76 -26.91 16.07
C GLU A 755 -13.82 -27.59 15.06
N GLY A 756 -13.09 -28.59 15.52
CA GLY A 756 -12.11 -29.35 14.72
C GLY A 756 -11.08 -29.99 15.62
N ASN A 757 -10.04 -30.59 15.05
CA ASN A 757 -9.06 -31.35 15.84
C ASN A 757 -7.94 -30.46 16.41
N ILE A 758 -7.47 -30.78 17.62
CA ILE A 758 -6.32 -30.16 18.29
C ILE A 758 -5.17 -31.17 18.31
N TYR A 759 -4.03 -30.79 17.72
CA TYR A 759 -2.82 -31.63 17.66
C TYR A 759 -1.68 -30.93 18.41
N LEU A 760 -1.18 -31.60 19.46
CA LEU A 760 -0.06 -31.19 20.30
C LEU A 760 0.99 -32.31 20.37
N VAL A 761 1.12 -33.08 19.28
CA VAL A 761 2.05 -34.21 19.19
C VAL A 761 3.49 -33.73 19.42
N SER A 762 4.22 -34.39 20.31
CA SER A 762 5.59 -34.04 20.71
C SER A 762 5.76 -32.60 21.23
N ALA A 763 4.68 -31.94 21.66
CA ALA A 763 4.74 -30.61 22.24
C ALA A 763 5.57 -30.61 23.53
N ARG A 764 6.36 -29.56 23.74
CA ARG A 764 7.11 -29.29 24.97
C ARG A 764 6.59 -28.01 25.59
N VAL A 765 6.07 -28.14 26.82
CA VAL A 765 5.53 -27.01 27.59
C VAL A 765 6.18 -27.06 28.97
N ASP A 766 7.02 -26.07 29.28
CA ASP A 766 7.81 -26.09 30.51
C ASP A 766 6.96 -25.82 31.76
N ASP A 767 5.94 -24.96 31.66
CA ASP A 767 5.00 -24.69 32.76
C ASP A 767 3.65 -25.40 32.55
N THR A 768 2.56 -24.70 32.24
CA THR A 768 1.21 -25.25 32.33
C THR A 768 0.53 -25.44 30.96
N LEU A 769 -0.07 -26.61 30.71
CA LEU A 769 -1.15 -26.77 29.72
C LEU A 769 -2.49 -26.69 30.44
N SER A 770 -3.26 -25.64 30.14
CA SER A 770 -4.59 -25.40 30.71
C SER A 770 -5.68 -25.63 29.65
N MET A 771 -6.58 -26.56 29.94
CA MET A 771 -7.73 -26.93 29.12
C MET A 771 -9.00 -26.89 29.97
N VAL A 772 -9.38 -25.69 30.44
CA VAL A 772 -10.52 -25.51 31.34
C VAL A 772 -11.71 -24.86 30.61
N LYS A 773 -12.88 -25.47 30.72
CA LYS A 773 -14.17 -25.04 30.16
C LYS A 773 -14.11 -24.86 28.64
N ILE A 774 -13.38 -25.72 27.96
CA ILE A 774 -13.34 -25.70 26.49
C ILE A 774 -14.72 -26.11 25.96
N LYS A 775 -15.30 -25.27 25.10
CA LYS A 775 -16.58 -25.56 24.46
C LYS A 775 -16.36 -26.41 23.21
N GLN A 776 -17.01 -27.56 23.19
CA GLN A 776 -17.17 -28.40 22.02
C GLN A 776 -18.54 -28.06 21.41
N GLU A 777 -18.60 -27.14 20.44
CA GLU A 777 -19.86 -26.89 19.75
C GLU A 777 -20.17 -28.07 18.82
N LYS A 778 -21.27 -28.78 19.15
CA LYS A 778 -21.91 -29.67 18.19
C LYS A 778 -22.45 -28.78 17.09
N VAL A 779 -21.95 -28.94 15.86
CA VAL A 779 -22.65 -28.44 14.67
C VAL A 779 -24.02 -29.12 14.64
N THR A 780 -25.00 -28.44 15.22
CA THR A 780 -26.37 -28.92 15.34
C THR A 780 -27.18 -28.05 14.40
N PHE A 781 -27.50 -28.57 13.22
CA PHE A 781 -28.42 -27.86 12.32
C PHE A 781 -29.74 -27.58 13.06
N PRO A 782 -30.36 -26.40 12.86
CA PRO A 782 -31.63 -26.07 13.48
C PRO A 782 -32.66 -27.17 13.21
N LEU A 783 -33.32 -27.65 14.26
CA LEU A 783 -34.32 -28.72 14.22
C LEU A 783 -35.38 -28.52 13.11
N TYR A 784 -35.64 -27.26 12.74
CA TYR A 784 -36.57 -26.84 11.68
C TYR A 784 -36.22 -27.35 10.28
N LEU A 785 -34.93 -27.41 9.89
CA LEU A 785 -34.49 -27.94 8.59
C LEU A 785 -34.58 -29.48 8.54
N ARG A 786 -34.32 -30.14 9.67
CA ARG A 786 -34.49 -31.59 9.85
C ARG A 786 -35.98 -32.01 9.79
N LEU A 787 -36.87 -31.13 10.25
CA LEU A 787 -38.33 -31.30 10.18
C LEU A 787 -38.92 -30.99 8.79
N LEU A 788 -38.28 -30.12 8.00
CA LEU A 788 -38.77 -29.71 6.66
C LEU A 788 -38.28 -30.60 5.52
N TYR A 789 -37.15 -31.29 5.67
CA TYR A 789 -36.60 -32.15 4.63
C TYR A 789 -37.58 -33.22 4.09
N PRO A 790 -38.40 -33.91 4.92
CA PRO A 790 -39.43 -34.83 4.43
C PRO A 790 -40.51 -34.15 3.58
N PHE A 791 -40.81 -32.87 3.86
CA PHE A 791 -41.85 -32.10 3.16
C PHE A 791 -41.35 -31.52 1.83
N ILE A 792 -40.08 -31.11 1.75
CA ILE A 792 -39.52 -30.48 0.55
C ILE A 792 -39.10 -31.54 -0.51
N LYS A 793 -38.71 -32.75 -0.09
CA LYS A 793 -38.31 -33.85 -0.98
C LYS A 793 -39.43 -34.33 -1.93
N ASN A 794 -40.70 -34.17 -1.55
CA ASN A 794 -41.85 -34.64 -2.33
C ASN A 794 -42.39 -33.62 -3.36
N ILE A 795 -41.77 -32.45 -3.48
CA ILE A 795 -42.18 -31.42 -4.45
C ILE A 795 -41.39 -31.63 -5.74
N LYS A 796 -42.03 -32.14 -6.80
CA LYS A 796 -41.42 -32.27 -8.13
C LYS A 796 -41.03 -30.89 -8.68
N ASN A 797 -39.81 -30.79 -9.23
CA ASN A 797 -39.22 -29.60 -9.84
C ASN A 797 -39.00 -28.39 -8.92
N ASN A 798 -38.46 -28.61 -7.71
CA ASN A 798 -38.02 -27.54 -6.82
C ASN A 798 -36.48 -27.38 -6.83
N PRO A 799 -35.91 -26.25 -7.28
CA PRO A 799 -34.46 -26.02 -7.30
C PRO A 799 -33.83 -26.00 -5.89
N ILE A 800 -34.62 -25.73 -4.84
CA ILE A 800 -34.17 -25.72 -3.44
C ILE A 800 -33.91 -27.14 -2.91
N ALA A 801 -34.58 -28.17 -3.45
CA ALA A 801 -34.38 -29.56 -3.03
C ALA A 801 -32.95 -30.06 -3.34
N SER A 802 -32.36 -29.60 -4.45
CA SER A 802 -30.99 -29.93 -4.83
C SER A 802 -29.93 -29.27 -3.92
N LEU A 803 -30.20 -28.05 -3.45
CA LEU A 803 -29.36 -27.32 -2.49
C LEU A 803 -29.39 -27.99 -1.11
N LEU A 804 -30.58 -28.38 -0.64
CA LEU A 804 -30.76 -29.11 0.63
C LEU A 804 -30.15 -30.51 0.59
N GLN A 805 -30.13 -31.17 -0.58
CA GLN A 805 -29.50 -32.49 -0.74
C GLN A 805 -27.96 -32.39 -0.71
N LYS A 806 -27.39 -31.31 -1.25
CA LYS A 806 -25.95 -31.00 -1.17
C LYS A 806 -25.51 -30.67 0.27
N GLU A 807 -26.34 -29.98 1.04
CA GLU A 807 -26.11 -29.75 2.49
C GLU A 807 -26.26 -31.03 3.32
N ASN A 808 -27.22 -31.91 2.99
CA ASN A 808 -27.48 -33.14 3.73
C ASN A 808 -26.36 -34.21 3.55
N GLN A 809 -25.61 -34.17 2.45
CA GLN A 809 -24.41 -34.99 2.24
C GLN A 809 -23.17 -34.50 3.01
N ARG A 810 -23.17 -33.27 3.56
CA ARG A 810 -22.09 -32.76 4.42
C ARG A 810 -22.17 -33.27 5.88
N ILE A 811 -23.17 -34.10 6.21
CA ILE A 811 -23.49 -34.51 7.59
C ILE A 811 -22.75 -35.79 7.98
N GLU A 812 -21.45 -35.70 8.24
CA GLU A 812 -20.80 -36.57 9.21
C GLU A 812 -20.65 -35.77 10.51
N THR A 813 -21.20 -36.25 11.62
CA THR A 813 -20.94 -35.64 12.93
C THR A 813 -19.46 -35.86 13.28
N HIS A 814 -18.61 -34.90 12.91
CA HIS A 814 -17.22 -34.86 13.31
C HIS A 814 -17.13 -34.44 14.78
N TYR A 815 -16.58 -35.32 15.61
CA TYR A 815 -16.24 -35.01 16.99
C TYR A 815 -14.80 -34.50 17.03
N MET A 816 -14.55 -33.48 17.85
CA MET A 816 -13.19 -32.99 18.13
C MET A 816 -12.30 -34.14 18.58
N LYS A 817 -11.13 -34.30 17.94
CA LYS A 817 -10.03 -35.12 18.43
C LYS A 817 -8.96 -34.27 19.11
N ILE A 818 -8.43 -34.78 20.22
CA ILE A 818 -7.26 -34.20 20.90
C ILE A 818 -6.12 -35.22 20.85
N ASP A 819 -5.02 -34.87 20.20
CA ASP A 819 -3.82 -35.69 20.11
C ASP A 819 -2.66 -35.07 20.92
N LEU A 820 -2.22 -35.77 21.96
CA LEU A 820 -1.15 -35.39 22.88
C LEU A 820 0.02 -36.40 22.82
N GLN A 821 0.14 -37.16 21.73
CA GLN A 821 1.14 -38.21 21.62
C GLN A 821 2.55 -37.65 21.84
N PHE A 822 3.34 -38.28 22.72
CA PHE A 822 4.71 -37.86 23.09
C PHE A 822 4.86 -36.43 23.65
N ALA A 823 3.77 -35.75 23.99
CA ALA A 823 3.84 -34.41 24.58
C ALA A 823 4.41 -34.46 26.00
N ARG A 824 5.18 -33.44 26.38
CA ARG A 824 5.83 -33.28 27.69
C ARG A 824 5.44 -31.93 28.29
N ILE A 825 4.81 -31.97 29.46
CA ILE A 825 4.19 -30.79 30.08
C ILE A 825 4.60 -30.68 31.55
N GLY A 826 4.85 -29.47 32.05
CA GLY A 826 5.09 -29.25 33.48
C GLY A 826 3.86 -29.58 34.32
N ARG A 827 2.77 -28.82 34.14
CA ARG A 827 1.50 -28.96 34.87
C ARG A 827 0.33 -29.13 33.90
N LEU A 828 -0.52 -30.12 34.15
CA LEU A 828 -1.79 -30.29 33.42
C LEU A 828 -2.95 -29.74 34.26
N ARG A 829 -3.68 -28.76 33.72
CA ARG A 829 -4.90 -28.22 34.32
C ARG A 829 -6.09 -28.47 33.39
N ASP A 830 -7.10 -29.18 33.87
CA ASP A 830 -8.21 -29.69 33.05
C ASP A 830 -9.54 -29.78 33.83
N ASP A 831 -10.64 -30.09 33.16
CA ASP A 831 -11.93 -30.45 33.76
C ASP A 831 -12.71 -31.46 32.92
N GLU A 832 -13.80 -32.01 33.48
CA GLU A 832 -14.58 -33.08 32.83
C GLU A 832 -15.23 -32.66 31.51
N GLU A 833 -15.66 -31.40 31.38
CA GLU A 833 -16.38 -30.91 30.20
C GLU A 833 -15.45 -30.70 28.99
N SER A 834 -14.14 -30.54 29.25
CA SER A 834 -13.15 -30.18 28.24
C SER A 834 -12.58 -31.40 27.48
N TRP A 835 -12.72 -32.62 28.02
CA TRP A 835 -12.26 -33.85 27.37
C TRP A 835 -13.19 -34.29 26.22
N PRO A 836 -12.66 -34.87 25.12
CA PRO A 836 -13.45 -35.23 23.95
C PRO A 836 -14.23 -36.54 24.19
N GLN A 837 -15.14 -36.87 23.26
CA GLN A 837 -15.88 -38.14 23.36
C GLN A 837 -14.96 -39.37 23.20
N LYS A 838 -15.45 -40.53 23.63
CA LYS A 838 -14.75 -41.81 23.52
C LYS A 838 -14.21 -42.04 22.09
N ASN A 839 -12.98 -42.54 22.00
CA ASN A 839 -12.18 -42.81 20.81
C ASN A 839 -11.61 -41.55 20.09
N ASN A 840 -11.79 -40.34 20.62
CA ASN A 840 -11.29 -39.11 20.00
C ASN A 840 -10.14 -38.47 20.80
N ILE A 841 -9.31 -39.31 21.43
CA ILE A 841 -8.18 -38.87 22.24
C ILE A 841 -7.02 -39.84 22.08
N ASN A 842 -5.81 -39.29 21.96
CA ASN A 842 -4.56 -40.04 21.94
C ASN A 842 -3.61 -39.50 23.01
N LEU A 843 -3.23 -40.34 23.98
CA LEU A 843 -2.32 -40.00 25.08
C LEU A 843 -1.05 -40.86 25.08
N ASP A 844 -0.77 -41.59 23.99
CA ASP A 844 0.39 -42.49 23.94
C ASP A 844 1.71 -41.70 24.11
N GLY A 845 2.51 -42.07 25.11
CA GLY A 845 3.75 -41.37 25.43
C GLY A 845 3.58 -39.98 26.05
N PHE A 846 2.36 -39.57 26.41
CA PHE A 846 2.08 -38.30 27.08
C PHE A 846 2.62 -38.30 28.52
N ILE A 847 3.40 -37.27 28.90
CA ILE A 847 4.04 -37.15 30.22
C ILE A 847 3.77 -35.76 30.81
N TYR A 848 3.46 -35.71 32.09
CA TYR A 848 3.23 -34.47 32.85
C TYR A 848 3.74 -34.56 34.30
N GLN A 849 4.29 -33.48 34.86
CA GLN A 849 4.93 -33.54 36.18
C GLN A 849 3.95 -33.37 37.36
N LYS A 850 2.91 -32.53 37.19
CA LYS A 850 1.92 -32.22 38.24
C LYS A 850 0.51 -32.04 37.66
N LEU A 851 -0.50 -32.22 38.49
CA LEU A 851 -1.89 -31.86 38.23
C LEU A 851 -2.18 -30.49 38.85
N GLY A 852 -2.81 -29.59 38.10
CA GLY A 852 -3.19 -28.27 38.60
C GLY A 852 -4.40 -28.35 39.54
N THR A 853 -4.29 -27.73 40.71
CA THR A 853 -5.41 -27.54 41.64
C THR A 853 -5.75 -26.06 41.73
N ASP A 854 -6.98 -25.70 41.35
CA ASP A 854 -7.56 -24.40 41.68
C ASP A 854 -8.33 -24.57 43.01
N ASP A 855 -8.27 -23.58 43.90
CA ASP A 855 -8.84 -23.65 45.27
C ASP A 855 -10.38 -23.89 45.31
N ASN A 856 -11.04 -23.85 44.14
CA ASN A 856 -12.48 -24.04 43.98
C ASN A 856 -12.93 -25.40 43.41
N ILE A 857 -12.04 -26.36 43.14
CA ILE A 857 -12.44 -27.66 42.57
C ILE A 857 -11.80 -28.83 43.33
N LYS A 858 -12.48 -29.30 44.38
CA LYS A 858 -12.19 -30.58 45.09
C LYS A 858 -12.26 -31.85 44.22
N VAL A 859 -12.62 -31.72 42.94
CA VAL A 859 -12.94 -32.81 42.00
C VAL A 859 -11.72 -33.34 41.24
N LEU A 860 -10.58 -32.62 41.22
CA LEU A 860 -9.46 -32.92 40.32
C LEU A 860 -8.51 -34.04 40.76
N LYS A 861 -8.58 -34.49 42.01
CA LYS A 861 -7.74 -35.59 42.56
C LYS A 861 -8.45 -36.94 42.68
N ASP A 862 -9.73 -37.04 42.32
CA ASP A 862 -10.47 -38.30 42.44
C ASP A 862 -9.99 -39.33 41.40
N ALA A 863 -9.47 -40.46 41.88
CA ALA A 863 -8.97 -41.56 41.06
C ALA A 863 -10.04 -42.08 40.07
N LYS A 864 -11.31 -42.11 40.47
CA LYS A 864 -12.40 -42.63 39.63
C LYS A 864 -12.65 -41.74 38.40
N THR A 865 -12.67 -40.43 38.61
CA THR A 865 -12.83 -39.45 37.53
C THR A 865 -11.66 -39.54 36.54
N ARG A 866 -10.42 -39.60 37.04
CA ARG A 866 -9.22 -39.75 36.18
C ARG A 866 -9.20 -41.06 35.40
N LEU A 867 -9.64 -42.17 36.00
CA LEU A 867 -9.82 -43.46 35.30
C LEU A 867 -10.87 -43.37 34.19
N LYS A 868 -11.98 -42.67 34.41
CA LYS A 868 -13.02 -42.46 33.39
C LYS A 868 -12.42 -41.75 32.18
N TRP A 869 -11.55 -40.76 32.38
CA TRP A 869 -10.89 -40.02 31.31
C TRP A 869 -9.87 -40.86 30.56
N LEU A 870 -9.01 -41.62 31.25
CA LEU A 870 -8.05 -42.53 30.60
C LEU A 870 -8.74 -43.55 29.69
N ARG A 871 -9.93 -44.02 30.07
CA ARG A 871 -10.75 -44.97 29.29
C ARG A 871 -11.48 -44.35 28.08
N LEU A 872 -11.36 -43.05 27.86
CA LEU A 872 -11.83 -42.41 26.62
C LEU A 872 -10.95 -42.75 25.42
N GLN A 873 -9.71 -43.22 25.64
CA GLN A 873 -8.79 -43.63 24.59
C GLN A 873 -9.33 -44.82 23.78
N PRO A 874 -9.03 -44.90 22.47
CA PRO A 874 -9.47 -46.00 21.61
C PRO A 874 -8.76 -47.31 21.97
N GLU A 875 -7.49 -47.22 22.39
CA GLU A 875 -6.68 -48.36 22.79
C GLU A 875 -6.23 -48.26 24.25
N PHE A 876 -5.90 -49.41 24.84
CA PHE A 876 -5.34 -49.49 26.19
C PHE A 876 -3.81 -49.35 26.15
N PHE A 877 -3.31 -48.27 26.75
CA PHE A 877 -1.90 -47.96 26.90
C PHE A 877 -1.47 -48.00 28.39
N PRO A 878 -0.68 -49.01 28.82
CA PRO A 878 -0.23 -49.14 30.21
C PRO A 878 0.48 -47.90 30.76
N GLN A 879 1.31 -47.27 29.94
CA GLN A 879 2.10 -46.07 30.29
C GLN A 879 1.22 -44.94 30.82
N THR A 880 0.03 -44.72 30.25
CA THR A 880 -0.87 -43.63 30.67
C THR A 880 -1.41 -43.81 32.10
N TYR A 881 -1.59 -45.06 32.55
CA TYR A 881 -2.00 -45.39 33.92
C TYR A 881 -0.82 -45.25 34.89
N GLU A 882 0.37 -45.70 34.48
CA GLU A 882 1.60 -45.61 35.28
C GLU A 882 2.01 -44.15 35.51
N GLN A 883 1.94 -43.32 34.47
CA GLN A 883 2.19 -41.88 34.55
C GLN A 883 1.28 -41.21 35.58
N LEU A 884 -0.03 -41.46 35.51
CA LEU A 884 -1.00 -40.89 36.47
C LEU A 884 -0.72 -41.36 37.90
N ALA A 885 -0.45 -42.65 38.09
CA ALA A 885 -0.16 -43.21 39.40
C ALA A 885 1.13 -42.62 40.00
N GLU A 886 2.17 -42.44 39.19
CA GLU A 886 3.42 -41.82 39.63
C GLU A 886 3.21 -40.36 40.07
N VAL A 887 2.45 -39.58 39.29
CA VAL A 887 2.12 -38.18 39.62
C VAL A 887 1.30 -38.09 40.91
N LEU A 888 0.24 -38.89 41.06
CA LEU A 888 -0.58 -38.91 42.28
C LEU A 888 0.23 -39.27 43.52
N LYS A 889 1.15 -40.24 43.39
CA LYS A 889 2.06 -40.63 44.47
C LYS A 889 3.00 -39.49 44.85
N LYS A 890 3.58 -38.78 43.87
CA LYS A 890 4.43 -37.60 44.10
C LYS A 890 3.65 -36.43 44.73
N GLU A 891 2.36 -36.31 44.45
CA GLU A 891 1.47 -35.29 45.04
C GLU A 891 0.93 -35.64 46.44
N GLY A 892 1.32 -36.79 47.01
CA GLY A 892 0.95 -37.19 48.36
C GLY A 892 -0.35 -37.97 48.48
N ASP A 893 -0.89 -38.51 47.38
CA ASP A 893 -2.05 -39.42 47.39
C ASP A 893 -1.68 -40.85 46.92
N PRO A 894 -0.95 -41.61 47.75
CA PRO A 894 -0.53 -42.97 47.39
C PRO A 894 -1.71 -43.96 47.31
N ASP A 895 -2.82 -43.69 47.99
CA ASP A 895 -4.02 -44.54 47.96
C ASP A 895 -4.72 -44.45 46.60
N ALA A 896 -4.90 -43.23 46.08
CA ALA A 896 -5.41 -43.02 44.73
C ALA A 896 -4.48 -43.64 43.67
N ALA A 897 -3.16 -43.45 43.79
CA ALA A 897 -2.17 -44.06 42.89
C ALA A 897 -2.29 -45.60 42.86
N THR A 898 -2.48 -46.20 44.04
CA THR A 898 -2.69 -47.65 44.18
C THR A 898 -3.99 -48.10 43.51
N GLU A 899 -5.07 -47.32 43.62
CA GLU A 899 -6.33 -47.60 42.94
C GLU A 899 -6.19 -47.56 41.40
N ILE A 900 -5.45 -46.59 40.86
CA ILE A 900 -5.14 -46.52 39.41
C ILE A 900 -4.42 -47.79 38.93
N LEU A 901 -3.39 -48.23 39.66
CA LEU A 901 -2.60 -49.42 39.28
C LEU A 901 -3.42 -50.72 39.38
N ILE A 902 -4.30 -50.86 40.38
CA ILE A 902 -5.25 -51.98 40.42
C ILE A 902 -6.18 -51.94 39.20
N HIS A 903 -6.64 -50.76 38.79
CA HIS A 903 -7.48 -50.60 37.62
C HIS A 903 -6.73 -50.84 36.30
N LYS A 904 -5.44 -50.54 36.21
CA LYS A 904 -4.55 -50.93 35.09
C LYS A 904 -4.62 -52.45 34.86
N GLU A 905 -4.43 -53.23 35.93
CA GLU A 905 -4.47 -54.71 35.90
C GLU A 905 -5.88 -55.27 35.62
N ARG A 906 -6.93 -54.49 35.88
CA ARG A 906 -8.32 -54.85 35.52
C ARG A 906 -8.63 -54.57 34.06
N ASP A 907 -8.16 -53.44 33.54
CA ASP A 907 -8.47 -52.99 32.18
C ASP A 907 -7.65 -53.73 31.11
N ILE A 908 -6.50 -54.33 31.47
CA ILE A 908 -5.75 -55.24 30.59
C ILE A 908 -6.45 -56.60 30.37
N ARG A 909 -7.36 -57.00 31.28
CA ARG A 909 -8.00 -58.33 31.28
C ARG A 909 -8.57 -58.78 29.94
N PRO A 910 -9.29 -57.95 29.16
CA PRO A 910 -9.86 -58.38 27.89
C PRO A 910 -8.80 -58.93 26.93
N LYS A 911 -7.58 -58.38 26.98
CA LYS A 911 -6.42 -58.77 26.15
C LYS A 911 -5.74 -60.09 26.60
N LEU A 912 -6.04 -60.61 27.79
CA LEU A 912 -5.41 -61.83 28.34
C LEU A 912 -6.03 -63.14 27.82
N ASN A 913 -5.25 -64.23 27.80
CA ASN A 913 -5.74 -65.58 27.48
C ASN A 913 -6.59 -66.17 28.64
N ARG A 914 -7.29 -67.30 28.41
CA ARG A 914 -8.24 -67.87 29.41
C ARG A 914 -7.59 -68.23 30.76
N LEU A 915 -6.40 -68.83 30.75
CA LEU A 915 -5.70 -69.21 31.99
C LEU A 915 -5.21 -67.97 32.75
N SER A 916 -4.66 -66.98 32.04
CA SER A 916 -4.20 -65.72 32.62
C SER A 916 -5.38 -64.90 33.16
N LYS A 917 -6.54 -64.95 32.52
CA LYS A 917 -7.78 -64.34 33.03
C LYS A 917 -8.20 -64.94 34.37
N PHE A 918 -8.17 -66.28 34.50
CA PHE A 918 -8.47 -66.97 35.76
C PHE A 918 -7.50 -66.52 36.87
N TRP A 919 -6.19 -66.56 36.62
CA TRP A 919 -5.19 -66.13 37.59
C TRP A 919 -5.31 -64.64 37.94
N ASN A 920 -5.55 -63.78 36.96
CA ASN A 920 -5.76 -62.35 37.17
C ASN A 920 -7.02 -62.07 38.02
N TYR A 921 -8.11 -62.84 37.84
CA TYR A 921 -9.32 -62.75 38.69
C TYR A 921 -9.07 -63.22 40.12
N PHE A 922 -8.34 -64.34 40.27
CA PHE A 922 -7.92 -64.86 41.58
C PHE A 922 -7.07 -63.84 42.35
N LEU A 923 -6.10 -63.19 41.71
CA LEU A 923 -5.25 -62.17 42.32
C LEU A 923 -5.99 -60.88 42.69
N ASP A 924 -6.99 -60.44 41.91
CA ASP A 924 -7.83 -59.26 42.26
C ASP A 924 -8.66 -59.51 43.54
N ILE A 925 -9.27 -60.69 43.63
CA ILE A 925 -10.12 -61.08 44.77
C ILE A 925 -9.30 -61.24 46.05
N THR A 926 -8.16 -61.92 45.96
CA THR A 926 -7.38 -62.34 47.14
C THR A 926 -6.48 -61.24 47.67
N ILE A 927 -5.69 -60.56 46.83
CA ILE A 927 -4.70 -59.56 47.25
C ILE A 927 -4.73 -58.24 46.45
N ALA A 928 -5.72 -58.06 45.57
CA ALA A 928 -5.76 -56.94 44.62
C ALA A 928 -4.41 -56.76 43.89
N TYR A 929 -3.85 -57.84 43.35
CA TYR A 929 -2.54 -57.86 42.66
C TYR A 929 -1.34 -57.46 43.54
N GLY A 930 -1.43 -57.61 44.86
CA GLY A 930 -0.35 -57.26 45.80
C GLY A 930 -0.43 -55.83 46.33
N TYR A 931 -1.38 -55.04 45.85
CA TYR A 931 -1.62 -53.67 46.30
C TYR A 931 -2.42 -53.57 47.61
N LYS A 932 -3.28 -54.56 47.92
CA LYS A 932 -4.08 -54.60 49.17
C LYS A 932 -3.95 -55.96 49.88
N PRO A 933 -2.82 -56.26 50.55
CA PRO A 933 -2.57 -57.56 51.19
C PRO A 933 -3.54 -57.87 52.33
N THR A 934 -4.19 -56.86 52.90
CA THR A 934 -5.22 -57.01 53.94
C THR A 934 -6.44 -57.83 53.48
N LYS A 935 -6.73 -57.91 52.18
CA LYS A 935 -7.80 -58.78 51.65
C LYS A 935 -7.52 -60.27 51.90
N ALA A 936 -6.27 -60.71 51.82
CA ALA A 936 -5.92 -62.09 52.07
C ALA A 936 -6.12 -62.46 53.55
N LEU A 937 -5.93 -61.51 54.48
CA LEU A 937 -6.28 -61.67 55.89
C LEU A 937 -7.79 -61.82 56.10
N VAL A 938 -8.60 -61.04 55.39
CA VAL A 938 -10.08 -61.16 55.45
C VAL A 938 -10.52 -62.53 54.92
N TRP A 939 -10.02 -62.96 53.76
CA TRP A 939 -10.31 -64.29 53.23
C TRP A 939 -9.83 -65.41 54.16
N SER A 940 -8.63 -65.27 54.74
CA SER A 940 -8.12 -66.21 55.74
C SER A 940 -9.05 -66.30 56.94
N SER A 941 -9.54 -65.17 57.45
CA SER A 941 -10.50 -65.11 58.56
C SER A 941 -11.83 -65.77 58.21
N ILE A 942 -12.32 -65.57 56.98
CA ILE A 942 -13.54 -66.21 56.45
C ILE A 942 -13.36 -67.73 56.40
N PHE A 943 -12.27 -68.22 55.79
CA PHE A 943 -11.99 -69.65 55.70
C PHE A 943 -11.79 -70.28 57.08
N ILE A 944 -11.04 -69.64 57.99
CA ILE A 944 -10.89 -70.09 59.39
C ILE A 944 -12.25 -70.16 60.09
N SER A 945 -13.15 -69.20 59.86
CA SER A 945 -14.50 -69.20 60.45
C SER A 945 -15.42 -70.28 59.87
N ILE A 946 -15.34 -70.54 58.55
CA ILE A 946 -16.05 -71.64 57.89
C ILE A 946 -15.50 -72.98 58.39
N GLY A 947 -14.19 -73.09 58.55
CA GLY A 947 -13.54 -74.28 59.08
C GLY A 947 -13.92 -74.53 60.52
N TRP A 948 -13.89 -73.49 61.35
CA TRP A 948 -14.40 -73.53 62.71
C TRP A 948 -15.83 -74.07 62.73
N THR A 949 -16.74 -73.49 61.95
CA THR A 949 -18.16 -73.91 61.91
C THR A 949 -18.30 -75.36 61.42
N SER A 950 -17.58 -75.75 60.38
CA SER A 950 -17.66 -77.08 59.76
C SER A 950 -17.10 -78.16 60.70
N PHE A 951 -15.95 -77.89 61.32
CA PHE A 951 -15.32 -78.78 62.29
C PHE A 951 -16.11 -78.84 63.60
N ALA A 952 -16.68 -77.73 64.06
CA ALA A 952 -17.61 -77.70 65.19
C ALA A 952 -18.86 -78.52 64.89
N LEU A 953 -19.51 -78.38 63.73
CA LEU A 953 -20.66 -79.20 63.34
C LEU A 953 -20.30 -80.70 63.23
N GLY A 954 -19.10 -81.01 62.74
CA GLY A 954 -18.59 -82.38 62.70
C GLY A 954 -18.32 -82.98 64.08
N HIS A 955 -18.06 -82.13 65.08
CA HIS A 955 -17.78 -82.53 66.45
C HIS A 955 -18.97 -82.37 67.43
N TYR A 956 -19.98 -81.56 67.07
CA TYR A 956 -21.10 -81.17 67.96
C TYR A 956 -21.88 -82.35 68.53
N ASN A 957 -21.95 -83.46 67.79
CA ASN A 957 -22.64 -84.68 68.21
C ASN A 957 -21.72 -85.72 68.90
N CYS A 958 -20.52 -85.33 69.35
CA CYS A 958 -19.54 -86.24 69.98
C CYS A 958 -19.73 -86.41 71.51
N SER A 959 -20.85 -85.95 72.08
CA SER A 959 -21.10 -86.04 73.52
C SER A 959 -21.15 -87.50 74.03
N ASN A 960 -20.15 -87.85 74.85
CA ASN A 960 -19.95 -89.08 75.65
C ASN A 960 -19.45 -90.37 74.99
N SER A 961 -19.24 -90.44 73.66
CA SER A 961 -18.53 -91.59 73.05
C SER A 961 -18.07 -91.35 71.60
N ILE A 962 -16.77 -91.54 71.35
CA ILE A 962 -16.09 -91.39 70.04
C ILE A 962 -16.47 -92.52 69.05
N SER A 963 -17.05 -93.62 69.54
CA SER A 963 -17.53 -94.74 68.72
C SER A 963 -18.88 -94.47 68.03
N ASN A 964 -19.54 -93.33 68.32
CA ASN A 964 -20.82 -92.99 67.72
C ASN A 964 -20.67 -92.54 66.25
N ASN A 965 -21.43 -93.15 65.33
CA ASN A 965 -21.40 -92.84 63.90
C ASN A 965 -21.88 -91.41 63.56
N LYS A 966 -22.35 -90.65 64.56
CA LYS A 966 -22.72 -89.23 64.47
C LYS A 966 -21.53 -88.27 64.69
N CYS A 967 -20.44 -88.72 65.30
CA CYS A 967 -19.21 -87.95 65.49
C CYS A 967 -18.33 -88.12 64.23
N LEU A 968 -18.00 -87.02 63.54
CA LEU A 968 -17.28 -87.09 62.26
C LEU A 968 -15.76 -87.09 62.42
N PHE A 969 -15.26 -86.86 63.64
CA PHE A 969 -13.83 -86.88 63.98
C PHE A 969 -13.44 -88.19 64.66
N SER A 970 -12.20 -88.62 64.51
CA SER A 970 -11.62 -89.72 65.28
C SER A 970 -10.16 -89.40 65.64
N PRO A 971 -9.63 -89.94 66.75
CA PRO A 971 -8.22 -89.84 67.10
C PRO A 971 -7.35 -90.31 65.93
N ALA A 972 -6.27 -89.59 65.63
CA ALA A 972 -5.37 -89.93 64.53
C ALA A 972 -4.76 -91.34 64.70
N SER A 973 -4.58 -91.79 65.96
CA SER A 973 -4.09 -93.13 66.31
C SER A 973 -5.03 -94.28 65.90
N GLU A 974 -6.31 -94.03 65.62
CA GLU A 974 -7.30 -95.05 65.22
C GLU A 974 -7.39 -95.28 63.69
N ILE A 975 -6.79 -94.40 62.87
CA ILE A 975 -7.01 -94.40 61.40
C ILE A 975 -5.86 -95.10 60.64
N SER A 976 -5.00 -95.86 61.33
CA SER A 976 -3.93 -96.64 60.67
C SER A 976 -4.52 -97.79 59.82
N PRO A 977 -4.14 -97.95 58.53
CA PRO A 977 -4.61 -99.06 57.69
C PRO A 977 -4.05 -100.43 58.11
N TYR A 978 -3.11 -100.46 59.04
CA TYR A 978 -2.50 -101.68 59.53
C TYR A 978 -2.82 -101.86 61.01
N THR A 979 -3.97 -102.44 61.30
CA THR A 979 -4.15 -103.48 62.34
C THR A 979 -5.62 -103.91 62.39
N GLU A 980 -5.85 -105.21 62.17
CA GLU A 980 -7.08 -105.92 62.48
C GLU A 980 -7.15 -106.15 63.99
N GLU A 981 -8.17 -105.60 64.65
CA GLU A 981 -8.93 -106.11 65.81
C GLU A 981 -9.37 -104.98 66.77
N PRO A 982 -10.65 -104.98 67.20
CA PRO A 982 -11.27 -103.89 67.94
C PRO A 982 -11.06 -104.09 69.44
N ASN A 983 -9.87 -103.80 69.95
CA ASN A 983 -9.63 -103.74 71.40
C ASN A 983 -9.25 -102.33 71.81
N ASN A 984 -10.28 -101.62 72.28
CA ASN A 984 -10.27 -100.69 73.41
C ASN A 984 -8.91 -100.02 73.71
N LYS A 985 -8.33 -99.32 72.73
CA LYS A 985 -7.28 -98.35 73.00
C LYS A 985 -7.95 -97.20 73.73
N THR A 986 -7.95 -97.29 75.06
CA THR A 986 -8.18 -96.15 75.93
C THR A 986 -7.22 -95.06 75.51
N ILE A 987 -7.78 -93.96 75.03
CA ILE A 987 -7.08 -92.73 74.71
C ILE A 987 -6.21 -92.38 75.93
N ASP A 988 -4.93 -92.10 75.68
CA ASP A 988 -3.96 -91.76 76.73
C ASP A 988 -4.50 -90.59 77.59
N ILE A 989 -4.23 -90.58 78.91
CA ILE A 989 -4.82 -89.61 79.85
C ILE A 989 -4.43 -88.16 79.48
N ASP A 990 -3.30 -87.98 78.81
CA ASP A 990 -2.81 -86.68 78.33
C ASP A 990 -3.23 -86.34 76.88
N TYR A 991 -4.19 -87.05 76.29
CA TYR A 991 -4.67 -86.74 74.94
C TYR A 991 -5.51 -85.46 74.92
N PRO A 992 -5.14 -84.45 74.13
CA PRO A 992 -5.79 -83.15 74.19
C PRO A 992 -7.23 -83.18 73.68
N GLU A 993 -8.12 -82.51 74.40
CA GLU A 993 -9.51 -82.30 73.97
C GLU A 993 -9.56 -81.60 72.61
N PHE A 994 -10.51 -82.02 71.77
CA PHE A 994 -10.69 -81.44 70.45
C PHE A 994 -11.21 -80.00 70.57
N ASN A 995 -10.37 -79.05 70.21
CA ASN A 995 -10.76 -77.66 70.11
C ASN A 995 -10.96 -77.29 68.63
N PHE A 996 -12.21 -77.19 68.21
CA PHE A 996 -12.58 -76.91 66.81
C PHE A 996 -12.02 -75.59 66.26
N TRP A 997 -11.73 -74.61 67.13
CA TRP A 997 -11.23 -73.30 66.73
C TRP A 997 -9.72 -73.35 66.53
N LEU A 998 -8.99 -73.92 67.50
CA LEU A 998 -7.56 -74.19 67.38
C LEU A 998 -7.26 -75.15 66.23
N TYR A 999 -8.08 -76.19 66.04
CA TYR A 999 -7.96 -77.13 64.92
C TYR A 999 -8.12 -76.44 63.55
N SER A 1000 -9.10 -75.52 63.44
CA SER A 1000 -9.27 -74.73 62.21
C SER A 1000 -8.07 -73.83 61.91
N LEU A 1001 -7.45 -73.26 62.95
CA LEU A 1001 -6.31 -72.37 62.82
C LEU A 1001 -5.00 -73.13 62.52
N ASP A 1002 -4.77 -74.25 63.22
CA ASP A 1002 -3.64 -75.17 63.08
C ASP A 1002 -3.58 -75.82 61.69
N THR A 1003 -4.74 -76.16 61.13
CA THR A 1003 -4.81 -76.74 59.78
C THR A 1003 -4.79 -75.70 58.66
N PHE A 1004 -5.05 -74.42 58.96
CA PHE A 1004 -5.07 -73.35 57.95
C PHE A 1004 -3.74 -72.60 57.85
N ILE A 1005 -3.04 -72.37 58.97
CA ILE A 1005 -1.80 -71.60 58.99
C ILE A 1005 -0.63 -72.59 59.06
N PRO A 1006 -0.01 -72.97 57.93
CA PRO A 1006 0.95 -74.07 57.89
C PRO A 1006 2.26 -73.86 58.67
N ILE A 1007 2.54 -72.63 59.10
CA ILE A 1007 3.73 -72.27 59.89
C ILE A 1007 3.45 -72.38 61.40
N VAL A 1008 2.19 -72.45 61.80
CA VAL A 1008 1.76 -72.52 63.19
C VAL A 1008 1.35 -73.96 63.50
N ASP A 1009 1.99 -74.55 64.50
CA ASP A 1009 1.65 -75.87 65.01
C ASP A 1009 1.05 -75.74 66.41
N LEU A 1010 -0.26 -75.93 66.53
CA LEU A 1010 -1.02 -75.94 67.79
C LEU A 1010 -1.34 -77.36 68.26
N HIS A 1011 -0.73 -78.36 67.60
CA HIS A 1011 -0.81 -79.79 67.88
C HIS A 1011 -2.22 -80.40 67.76
N GLN A 1012 -3.25 -79.68 67.36
CA GLN A 1012 -4.60 -80.21 67.21
C GLN A 1012 -4.74 -81.11 65.98
N GLN A 1013 -4.05 -80.79 64.88
CA GLN A 1013 -4.06 -81.53 63.62
C GLN A 1013 -3.37 -82.89 63.68
N THR A 1014 -2.39 -83.06 64.59
CA THR A 1014 -1.69 -84.32 64.80
C THR A 1014 -2.51 -85.33 65.59
N TYR A 1015 -3.48 -84.87 66.39
CA TYR A 1015 -4.31 -85.71 67.24
C TYR A 1015 -5.70 -86.00 66.66
N TRP A 1016 -6.24 -85.16 65.77
CA TRP A 1016 -7.62 -85.31 65.32
C TRP A 1016 -7.72 -85.33 63.80
N LEU A 1017 -8.53 -86.24 63.24
CA LEU A 1017 -8.74 -86.35 61.80
C LEU A 1017 -10.22 -86.63 61.48
N PRO A 1018 -10.80 -85.96 60.46
CA PRO A 1018 -12.13 -86.31 59.95
C PRO A 1018 -12.13 -87.73 59.39
N ASN A 1019 -13.02 -88.57 59.90
CA ASN A 1019 -13.15 -89.95 59.49
C ASN A 1019 -14.08 -90.06 58.27
N SER A 1020 -13.55 -90.49 57.13
CA SER A 1020 -14.30 -90.55 55.86
C SER A 1020 -15.44 -91.59 55.85
N GLN A 1021 -15.51 -92.48 56.83
CA GLN A 1021 -16.52 -93.54 56.90
C GLN A 1021 -17.69 -93.23 57.85
N LYS A 1022 -17.60 -92.17 58.65
CA LYS A 1022 -18.61 -91.76 59.64
C LYS A 1022 -19.62 -90.73 59.07
N GLY A 1023 -20.82 -90.66 59.67
CA GLY A 1023 -21.86 -89.68 59.34
C GLY A 1023 -22.97 -90.15 58.41
N LYS A 1024 -23.99 -89.30 58.24
CA LYS A 1024 -25.13 -89.54 57.32
C LYS A 1024 -24.69 -89.41 55.86
N GLU A 1025 -25.34 -90.16 54.97
CA GLU A 1025 -25.20 -89.97 53.53
C GLU A 1025 -25.91 -88.69 53.09
N ILE A 1026 -25.16 -87.81 52.44
CA ILE A 1026 -25.64 -86.55 51.87
C ILE A 1026 -25.70 -86.74 50.34
N PRO A 1027 -26.86 -86.53 49.70
CA PRO A 1027 -26.98 -86.58 48.26
C PRO A 1027 -26.34 -85.33 47.63
N LEU A 1028 -25.34 -85.53 46.76
CA LEU A 1028 -24.83 -84.52 45.84
C LEU A 1028 -25.39 -84.77 44.43
N ILE A 1029 -25.27 -83.77 43.55
CA ILE A 1029 -25.88 -83.74 42.21
C ILE A 1029 -25.56 -85.00 41.37
N LEU A 1030 -24.41 -85.65 41.58
CA LEU A 1030 -23.96 -86.81 40.80
C LEU A 1030 -23.79 -88.11 41.60
N PHE A 1031 -23.76 -88.08 42.95
CA PHE A 1031 -23.51 -89.26 43.79
C PHE A 1031 -23.81 -88.99 45.27
N LYS A 1032 -23.95 -90.03 46.10
CA LYS A 1032 -24.11 -89.90 47.56
C LYS A 1032 -22.75 -89.96 48.26
N VAL A 1033 -22.56 -89.11 49.27
CA VAL A 1033 -21.30 -89.04 50.03
C VAL A 1033 -21.59 -88.98 51.52
N LYS A 1034 -20.83 -89.72 52.33
CA LYS A 1034 -20.90 -89.61 53.80
C LYS A 1034 -20.40 -88.25 54.27
N ALA A 1035 -21.08 -87.67 55.27
CA ALA A 1035 -20.73 -86.37 55.84
C ALA A 1035 -19.27 -86.28 56.29
N GLY A 1036 -18.70 -87.34 56.90
CA GLY A 1036 -17.28 -87.36 57.29
C GLY A 1036 -16.30 -87.35 56.11
N ARG A 1037 -16.68 -87.91 54.96
CA ARG A 1037 -15.87 -87.82 53.72
C ARG A 1037 -15.91 -86.40 53.14
N LEU A 1038 -17.07 -85.73 53.19
CA LEU A 1038 -17.18 -84.32 52.80
C LEU A 1038 -16.35 -83.41 53.71
N LEU A 1039 -16.36 -83.67 55.03
CA LEU A 1039 -15.56 -82.92 55.98
C LEU A 1039 -14.05 -83.12 55.76
N ARG A 1040 -13.63 -84.32 55.34
CA ARG A 1040 -12.23 -84.62 54.96
C ARG A 1040 -11.81 -83.95 53.65
N TRP A 1041 -12.70 -83.91 52.65
CA TRP A 1041 -12.46 -83.13 51.43
C TRP A 1041 -12.36 -81.64 51.72
N TYR A 1042 -13.24 -81.12 52.59
CA TYR A 1042 -13.15 -79.74 53.04
C TYR A 1042 -11.85 -79.47 53.80
N LEU A 1043 -11.38 -80.37 54.66
CA LEU A 1043 -10.08 -80.24 55.33
C LEU A 1043 -8.92 -80.08 54.31
N TRP A 1044 -8.89 -80.85 53.23
CA TRP A 1044 -7.87 -80.67 52.19
C TRP A 1044 -7.98 -79.32 51.49
N VAL A 1045 -9.20 -78.88 51.17
CA VAL A 1045 -9.44 -77.54 50.60
C VAL A 1045 -8.97 -76.46 51.57
N HIS A 1046 -9.28 -76.61 52.86
CA HIS A 1046 -8.90 -75.69 53.94
C HIS A 1046 -7.38 -75.55 54.07
N ILE A 1047 -6.65 -76.67 54.04
CA ILE A 1047 -5.17 -76.69 54.06
C ILE A 1047 -4.59 -76.04 52.80
N ILE A 1048 -5.10 -76.39 51.61
CA ILE A 1048 -4.61 -75.83 50.34
C ILE A 1048 -4.81 -74.31 50.29
N PHE A 1049 -6.00 -73.82 50.65
CA PHE A 1049 -6.25 -72.39 50.77
C PHE A 1049 -5.43 -71.74 51.87
N GLY A 1050 -5.17 -72.47 52.96
CA GLY A 1050 -4.24 -72.11 54.00
C GLY A 1050 -2.86 -71.75 53.44
N TRP A 1051 -2.20 -72.69 52.75
CA TRP A 1051 -0.91 -72.47 52.09
C TRP A 1051 -0.92 -71.33 51.06
N ILE A 1052 -1.94 -71.26 50.22
CA ILE A 1052 -2.04 -70.24 49.18
C ILE A 1052 -2.22 -68.86 49.82
N LEU A 1053 -3.23 -68.68 50.67
CA LEU A 1053 -3.53 -67.39 51.28
C LEU A 1053 -2.43 -66.94 52.23
N THR A 1054 -1.82 -67.84 53.02
CA THR A 1054 -0.68 -67.49 53.89
C THR A 1054 0.54 -67.02 53.11
N SER A 1055 0.86 -67.71 52.02
CA SER A 1055 1.95 -67.27 51.13
C SER A 1055 1.64 -65.91 50.49
N LEU A 1056 0.38 -65.65 50.11
CA LEU A 1056 -0.02 -64.40 49.44
C LEU A 1056 0.05 -63.16 50.33
N TRP A 1057 -0.38 -63.20 51.60
CA TRP A 1057 -0.20 -62.03 52.47
C TRP A 1057 1.26 -61.85 52.90
N VAL A 1058 2.05 -62.92 53.14
CA VAL A 1058 3.50 -62.80 53.40
C VAL A 1058 4.22 -62.15 52.21
N ALA A 1059 3.93 -62.62 51.00
CA ALA A 1059 4.49 -62.05 49.77
C ALA A 1059 3.97 -60.62 49.50
N GLY A 1060 2.73 -60.32 49.88
CA GLY A 1060 2.14 -58.99 49.78
C GLY A 1060 2.71 -57.96 50.78
N PHE A 1061 2.96 -58.36 52.04
CA PHE A 1061 3.56 -57.49 53.07
C PHE A 1061 5.07 -57.27 52.86
N SER A 1062 5.78 -58.27 52.31
CA SER A 1062 7.19 -58.14 51.91
C SER A 1062 7.39 -57.34 50.61
N GLY A 1063 6.31 -57.04 49.87
CA GLY A 1063 6.37 -56.31 48.61
C GLY A 1063 6.85 -57.15 47.41
N LEU A 1064 7.13 -58.45 47.58
CA LEU A 1064 7.62 -59.36 46.53
C LEU A 1064 6.66 -59.53 45.34
N VAL A 1065 5.36 -59.27 45.53
CA VAL A 1065 4.32 -59.41 44.49
C VAL A 1065 4.06 -58.10 43.74
N ARG A 1066 4.68 -56.98 44.16
CA ARG A 1066 4.54 -55.70 43.47
C ARG A 1066 5.43 -55.70 42.22
N GLY A 1067 4.92 -56.28 41.14
CA GLY A 1067 5.46 -56.21 39.78
C GLY A 1067 4.62 -55.27 38.94
#